data_AF-A0A7J5UWT3-F1
#
_entry.id   AF-A0A7J5UWT3-F1
#
_cell.length_a   1.000
_cell.length_b   1.000
_cell.length_c   1.000
_cell.angle_alpha   90.00
_cell.angle_beta   90.00
_cell.angle_gamma   90.00
#
_symmetry.space_group_name_H-M   'P 1'
#
loop_
_entity.id
_entity.type
_entity.pdbx_description
1 polymer ?
#
loop_
_entity_poly.entity_id
_entity_poly.type
_entity_poly.pdbx_seq_one_letter_code
_entity_poly.pdbx_strand_id
1 'polypeptide(L)'
;MNHLYPKSLLLLCLLMAISLHSTSQSYKVQSPDGKLQLLIDHEEGFSWQLQSEGQILIEKAFIDMHMSDGRIAGHGKVVDEKVATVNELIQAEIPYKDAVITDHYNFLQLQTDEGFELQIRVYDDGFAYRFSDNLNVSPTVMHETMELHLADKSTTFYPKEDQMYSHNERSYLELAVTDVEKGSFCSLPVLFQTVRKTNVLFTETALHHYPNMFLEKGDGQSFKSTFPKFVLEAIPNEEHGPDRNEKIIREAEYIAKAGVARDYPWRVFITGDDKTLVESNLAYQLAKPNVIKDIRWIKPGKVAWDWYNANNLFGVDFKSGLNTSSYKYYIDFAAANGIEYVILDEGWTKSTTEIMEFNPEMDVKELIRYAEDKGVGIILWVLWKPLNANISGILTTYKSWGAKGIKVDFMQRSDQEMVTSYEEIAKEAARLQLLVDFHGAYKPSGLQRTYPNVLNFEGVKGAENNKWSDNINPDHNLTIPFIRMAAGPMDYTPGAMVNAGKREFAIRWERPMSQGTRCHQVAMYVVYEAPLQMMCESPSIYLKEQETVDFITEIPTVWDETRVIEAKIGDYLVVARRKGSDWYIGGMTDWSARKFDIPLHFLSGSYDAKIITDGMNAERYAEDYHIEVKTIKKDDQLRINLASGGGFAVILKSKE
;
A
#
# COMPACT_ATOMS: atom_id res chain seq x y z
N MET A 1 12.73 83.58 41.51
CA MET A 1 12.23 83.17 40.17
C MET A 1 13.44 82.64 39.41
N ASN A 2 13.94 81.43 39.70
CA ASN A 2 13.44 80.12 39.25
C ASN A 2 12.97 80.13 37.80
N HIS A 3 13.75 79.52 36.90
CA HIS A 3 13.35 78.32 36.16
C HIS A 3 14.53 77.69 35.42
N LEU A 4 15.13 76.66 36.05
CA LEU A 4 15.77 75.56 35.34
C LEU A 4 14.66 74.63 34.82
N TYR A 5 14.72 74.25 33.55
CA TYR A 5 13.93 73.16 32.95
C TYR A 5 14.86 72.23 32.15
N PRO A 6 14.51 70.94 31.99
CA PRO A 6 15.42 69.86 32.34
C PRO A 6 15.93 69.11 31.10
N LYS A 7 17.20 68.71 31.16
CA LYS A 7 17.87 67.81 30.19
C LYS A 7 17.44 66.34 30.32
N SER A 8 16.30 66.04 30.95
CA SER A 8 15.95 64.68 31.38
C SER A 8 14.95 63.96 30.46
N LEU A 9 14.46 64.59 29.38
CA LEU A 9 13.47 63.97 28.49
C LEU A 9 14.07 63.27 27.27
N LEU A 10 15.33 63.55 26.90
CA LEU A 10 15.96 62.94 25.73
C LEU A 10 16.54 61.53 26.00
N LEU A 11 16.71 61.16 27.27
CA LEU A 11 17.23 59.83 27.64
C LEU A 11 16.13 58.76 27.77
N LEU A 12 14.85 59.18 27.86
CA LEU A 12 13.72 58.25 28.00
C LEU A 12 13.19 57.75 26.64
N CYS A 13 13.43 58.49 25.55
CA CYS A 13 13.04 58.06 24.20
C CYS A 13 14.08 57.16 23.51
N LEU A 14 15.31 57.06 24.04
CA LEU A 14 16.34 56.16 23.49
C LEU A 14 16.30 54.74 24.10
N LEU A 15 15.48 54.52 25.14
CA LEU A 15 15.33 53.23 25.83
C LEU A 15 14.07 52.43 25.41
N MET A 16 13.23 52.97 24.52
CA MET A 16 12.04 52.29 23.98
C MET A 16 12.21 51.70 22.57
N ALA A 17 13.44 51.70 22.04
CA ALA A 17 13.76 51.13 20.72
C ALA A 17 14.64 49.88 20.81
N ILE A 18 14.60 49.14 21.93
CA ILE A 18 14.96 47.73 21.91
C ILE A 18 13.69 47.00 21.52
N SER A 19 13.37 47.03 20.23
CA SER A 19 12.50 46.03 19.65
C SER A 19 13.21 44.71 19.89
N LEU A 20 12.73 43.94 20.86
CA LEU A 20 12.98 42.50 20.95
C LEU A 20 12.51 41.93 19.61
N HIS A 21 13.42 41.89 18.63
CA HIS A 21 13.27 41.02 17.49
C HIS A 21 13.41 39.63 18.08
N SER A 22 12.29 39.00 18.41
CA SER A 22 12.24 37.55 18.43
C SER A 22 12.65 37.15 17.01
N THR A 23 13.89 36.76 16.83
CA THR A 23 14.34 36.18 15.57
C THR A 23 13.66 34.82 15.47
N SER A 24 12.55 34.74 14.74
CA SER A 24 12.03 33.46 14.24
C SER A 24 13.22 32.66 13.68
N GLN A 25 13.42 31.46 14.21
CA GLN A 25 14.40 30.55 13.66
C GLN A 25 13.72 29.79 12.52
N SER A 26 13.95 30.26 11.30
CA SER A 26 13.42 29.66 10.09
C SER A 26 14.50 28.85 9.39
N TYR A 27 14.12 27.67 8.89
CA TYR A 27 15.00 26.75 8.17
C TYR A 27 14.42 26.48 6.78
N LYS A 28 15.30 26.11 5.85
CA LYS A 28 14.93 25.78 4.47
C LYS A 28 15.72 24.56 4.02
N VAL A 29 15.01 23.61 3.42
CA VAL A 29 15.62 22.48 2.71
C VAL A 29 14.93 22.31 1.36
N GLN A 30 15.69 21.96 0.33
CA GLN A 30 15.20 21.77 -1.04
C GLN A 30 15.48 20.35 -1.52
N SER A 31 14.74 19.86 -2.52
CA SER A 31 15.10 18.64 -3.23
C SER A 31 16.46 18.79 -3.92
N PRO A 32 17.15 17.69 -4.24
CA PRO A 32 18.38 17.73 -5.02
C PRO A 32 18.25 18.46 -6.38
N ASP A 33 17.12 18.34 -7.07
CA ASP A 33 16.84 19.07 -8.31
C ASP A 33 16.40 20.54 -8.10
N GLY A 34 16.19 20.95 -6.84
CA GLY A 34 15.83 22.30 -6.42
C GLY A 34 14.37 22.69 -6.65
N LYS A 35 13.52 21.80 -7.18
CA LYS A 35 12.11 22.10 -7.49
C LYS A 35 11.21 22.08 -6.27
N LEU A 36 11.41 21.11 -5.37
CA LEU A 36 10.68 21.03 -4.11
C LEU A 36 11.42 21.80 -3.03
N GLN A 37 10.65 22.48 -2.20
CA GLN A 37 11.17 23.28 -1.09
C GLN A 37 10.26 23.13 0.13
N LEU A 38 10.88 22.82 1.26
CA LEU A 38 10.26 22.86 2.57
C LEU A 38 10.79 24.08 3.34
N LEU A 39 9.88 24.92 3.80
CA LEU A 39 10.15 26.04 4.71
C LEU A 39 9.69 25.63 6.10
N ILE A 40 10.58 25.64 7.08
CA ILE A 40 10.29 25.26 8.46
C ILE A 40 10.39 26.48 9.35
N ASP A 41 9.43 26.65 10.25
CA ASP A 41 9.41 27.67 11.29
C ASP A 41 9.34 26.98 12.67
N HIS A 42 10.01 27.58 13.65
CA HIS A 42 10.08 27.11 15.03
C HIS A 42 9.87 28.26 16.03
N GLU A 43 8.73 28.97 15.94
CA GLU A 43 8.36 30.00 16.91
C GLU A 43 7.54 29.46 18.10
N GLU A 44 6.46 28.73 17.82
CA GLU A 44 5.49 28.21 18.82
C GLU A 44 5.30 26.69 18.69
N GLY A 45 6.36 26.00 18.25
CA GLY A 45 6.31 24.63 17.79
C GLY A 45 6.87 24.50 16.37
N PHE A 46 7.16 23.29 15.91
CA PHE A 46 7.55 23.09 14.53
C PHE A 46 6.34 23.27 13.61
N SER A 47 6.49 24.12 12.59
CA SER A 47 5.58 24.16 11.47
C SER A 47 6.32 24.20 10.15
N TRP A 48 5.69 23.75 9.07
CA TRP A 48 6.30 23.76 7.76
C TRP A 48 5.31 24.12 6.64
N GLN A 49 5.85 24.64 5.54
CA GLN A 49 5.15 24.91 4.29
C GLN A 49 5.86 24.17 3.16
N LEU A 50 5.08 23.49 2.31
CA LEU A 50 5.60 22.77 1.14
C LEU A 50 5.32 23.56 -0.14
N GLN A 51 6.37 23.77 -0.94
CA GLN A 51 6.30 24.42 -2.24
C GLN A 51 6.94 23.56 -3.33
N SER A 52 6.40 23.66 -4.54
CA SER A 52 7.00 23.11 -5.77
C SER A 52 7.01 24.18 -6.85
N GLU A 53 8.19 24.52 -7.37
CA GLU A 53 8.37 25.48 -8.47
C GLU A 53 7.59 26.82 -8.25
N GLY A 54 7.58 27.30 -7.01
CA GLY A 54 6.88 28.53 -6.60
C GLY A 54 5.37 28.40 -6.40
N GLN A 55 4.78 27.21 -6.60
CA GLN A 55 3.42 26.90 -6.18
C GLN A 55 3.40 26.38 -4.75
N ILE A 56 2.54 26.95 -3.91
CA ILE A 56 2.26 26.38 -2.58
C ILE A 56 1.39 25.14 -2.73
N LEU A 57 1.87 24.02 -2.18
CA LEU A 57 1.16 22.73 -2.20
C LEU A 57 0.43 22.50 -0.87
N ILE A 58 1.10 22.79 0.25
CA ILE A 58 0.54 22.81 1.60
C ILE A 58 0.89 24.17 2.20
N GLU A 59 -0.12 24.94 2.57
CA GLU A 59 0.02 26.32 3.07
C GLU A 59 0.76 26.36 4.41
N LYS A 60 0.37 25.47 5.32
CA LYS A 60 1.01 25.32 6.62
C LYS A 60 0.67 23.95 7.19
N ALA A 61 1.63 23.35 7.87
CA ALA A 61 1.42 22.18 8.70
C ALA A 61 2.06 22.41 10.05
N PHE A 62 1.30 22.34 11.13
CA PHE A 62 1.84 22.36 12.50
C PHE A 62 2.06 20.93 12.96
N ILE A 63 3.21 20.62 13.55
CA ILE A 63 3.56 19.27 13.98
C ILE A 63 4.09 19.25 15.41
N ASP A 64 3.61 18.28 16.20
CA ASP A 64 4.04 18.12 17.59
C ASP A 64 3.79 16.70 18.12
N MET A 65 4.36 16.39 19.27
CA MET A 65 4.13 15.15 20.00
C MET A 65 4.28 15.37 21.50
N HIS A 66 3.20 15.08 22.24
CA HIS A 66 3.13 15.30 23.68
C HIS A 66 3.40 14.01 24.45
N MET A 67 4.29 14.09 25.43
CA MET A 67 4.72 12.97 26.25
C MET A 67 4.12 13.03 27.66
N SER A 68 3.97 11.88 28.31
CA SER A 68 3.42 11.81 29.67
C SER A 68 4.32 12.39 30.76
N ASP A 69 5.60 12.60 30.47
CA ASP A 69 6.57 13.22 31.38
C ASP A 69 6.60 14.76 31.28
N GLY A 70 5.72 15.33 30.45
CA GLY A 70 5.58 16.77 30.25
C GLY A 70 6.43 17.34 29.11
N ARG A 71 7.30 16.54 28.48
CA ARG A 71 8.05 16.95 27.29
C ARG A 71 7.13 17.03 26.07
N ILE A 72 7.48 17.93 25.15
CA ILE A 72 6.74 18.19 23.92
C ILE A 72 7.76 18.30 22.79
N ALA A 73 7.68 17.44 21.77
CA ALA A 73 8.73 17.28 20.77
C ALA A 73 8.92 18.51 19.88
N GLY A 74 7.84 19.22 19.57
CA GLY A 74 7.84 20.45 18.82
C GLY A 74 8.34 21.65 19.61
N HIS A 75 8.51 21.53 20.93
CA HIS A 75 8.90 22.63 21.80
C HIS A 75 10.38 22.53 22.23
N GLY A 76 10.84 23.54 22.95
CA GLY A 76 12.24 23.69 23.36
C GLY A 76 13.03 24.56 22.37
N LYS A 77 14.28 24.86 22.69
CA LYS A 77 15.19 25.57 21.79
C LYS A 77 15.89 24.57 20.90
N VAL A 78 16.01 24.88 19.61
CA VAL A 78 16.90 24.11 18.74
C VAL A 78 18.35 24.38 19.16
N VAL A 79 19.05 23.33 19.57
CA VAL A 79 20.42 23.38 20.08
C VAL A 79 21.46 22.82 19.12
N ASP A 80 21.03 22.02 18.14
CA ASP A 80 21.89 21.49 17.09
C ASP A 80 21.13 21.39 15.76
N GLU A 81 21.84 21.65 14.67
CA GLU A 81 21.35 21.54 13.29
C GLU A 81 22.35 20.70 12.49
N LYS A 82 21.83 19.68 11.80
CA LYS A 82 22.62 18.86 10.89
C LYS A 82 22.00 18.83 9.51
N VAL A 83 22.81 19.19 8.52
CA VAL A 83 22.47 19.11 7.10
C VAL A 83 23.36 18.13 6.37
N ALA A 84 22.81 17.42 5.39
CA ALA A 84 23.57 16.53 4.52
C ALA A 84 22.88 16.35 3.17
N THR A 85 23.63 15.93 2.16
CA THR A 85 23.08 15.37 0.92
C THR A 85 23.47 13.91 0.87
N VAL A 86 22.50 13.03 0.64
CA VAL A 86 22.69 11.59 0.52
C VAL A 86 22.37 11.18 -0.90
N ASN A 87 23.22 10.35 -1.49
CA ASN A 87 23.01 9.73 -2.80
C ASN A 87 23.59 8.31 -2.74
N GLU A 88 22.71 7.33 -2.50
CA GLU A 88 23.09 5.92 -2.42
C GLU A 88 22.10 5.03 -3.18
N LEU A 89 22.42 3.74 -3.26
CA LEU A 89 21.57 2.75 -3.91
C LEU A 89 21.04 1.77 -2.88
N ILE A 90 19.72 1.58 -2.88
CA ILE A 90 19.02 0.55 -2.10
C ILE A 90 18.73 -0.62 -3.05
N GLN A 91 19.20 -1.81 -2.67
CA GLN A 91 18.78 -3.06 -3.31
C GLN A 91 17.48 -3.54 -2.65
N ALA A 92 16.40 -3.68 -3.43
CA ALA A 92 15.17 -4.26 -2.92
C ALA A 92 15.30 -5.78 -2.80
N GLU A 93 14.94 -6.32 -1.63
CA GLU A 93 15.05 -7.76 -1.35
C GLU A 93 14.03 -8.58 -2.15
N ILE A 94 12.80 -8.08 -2.21
CA ILE A 94 11.72 -8.57 -3.07
C ILE A 94 11.31 -7.40 -3.95
N PRO A 95 11.80 -7.32 -5.19
CA PRO A 95 11.66 -6.13 -6.00
C PRO A 95 10.31 -6.15 -6.72
N TYR A 96 9.26 -5.70 -6.05
CA TYR A 96 7.91 -5.64 -6.61
C TYR A 96 7.67 -4.46 -7.54
N LYS A 97 8.62 -3.53 -7.63
CA LYS A 97 8.60 -2.36 -8.52
C LYS A 97 9.94 -2.17 -9.22
N ASP A 98 10.99 -1.94 -8.44
CA ASP A 98 12.37 -1.78 -8.92
C ASP A 98 13.33 -2.62 -8.07
N ALA A 99 14.36 -3.20 -8.70
CA ALA A 99 15.40 -3.94 -7.99
C ALA A 99 16.45 -3.01 -7.38
N VAL A 100 16.76 -1.90 -8.05
CA VAL A 100 17.76 -0.92 -7.60
C VAL A 100 17.06 0.43 -7.51
N ILE A 101 17.01 0.98 -6.30
CA ILE A 101 16.34 2.24 -6.00
C ILE A 101 17.40 3.28 -5.63
N THR A 102 17.35 4.44 -6.28
CA THR A 102 18.24 5.56 -5.94
C THR A 102 17.68 6.31 -4.74
N ASP A 103 18.41 6.34 -3.62
CA ASP A 103 18.09 7.12 -2.42
C ASP A 103 18.87 8.44 -2.46
N HIS A 104 18.29 9.43 -3.15
CA HIS A 104 18.90 10.75 -3.36
C HIS A 104 18.04 11.84 -2.72
N TYR A 105 18.53 12.44 -1.63
CA TYR A 105 17.80 13.45 -0.88
C TYR A 105 18.72 14.44 -0.18
N ASN A 106 18.16 15.61 0.15
CA ASN A 106 18.75 16.53 1.11
C ASN A 106 18.12 16.29 2.49
N PHE A 107 18.97 16.23 3.51
CA PHE A 107 18.64 15.93 4.89
C PHE A 107 18.73 17.20 5.75
N LEU A 108 17.77 17.38 6.64
CA LEU A 108 17.81 18.35 7.72
C LEU A 108 17.40 17.66 9.02
N GLN A 109 18.20 17.82 10.07
CA GLN A 109 17.88 17.39 11.42
C GLN A 109 18.00 18.59 12.36
N LEU A 110 16.96 18.79 13.18
CA LEU A 110 16.89 19.85 14.20
C LEU A 110 16.72 19.19 15.56
N GLN A 111 17.73 19.33 16.43
CA GLN A 111 17.68 18.77 17.78
C GLN A 111 17.23 19.84 18.78
N THR A 112 16.29 19.51 19.65
CA THR A 112 15.81 20.38 20.73
C THR A 112 16.52 20.09 22.05
N ASP A 113 16.55 21.08 22.97
CA ASP A 113 17.05 20.91 24.34
C ASP A 113 16.18 19.99 25.21
N GLU A 114 14.98 19.64 24.76
CA GLU A 114 14.08 18.64 25.37
C GLU A 114 14.44 17.19 24.97
N GLY A 115 15.49 17.00 24.15
CA GLY A 115 16.01 15.69 23.76
C GLY A 115 15.30 15.04 22.58
N PHE A 116 14.49 15.80 21.83
CA PHE A 116 13.87 15.37 20.59
C PHE A 116 14.67 15.82 19.36
N GLU A 117 14.48 15.10 18.26
CA GLU A 117 14.93 15.51 16.93
C GLU A 117 13.74 15.55 15.97
N LEU A 118 13.66 16.60 15.16
CA LEU A 118 12.90 16.59 13.92
C LEU A 118 13.85 16.24 12.78
N GLN A 119 13.63 15.09 12.13
CA GLN A 119 14.39 14.65 10.97
C GLN A 119 13.55 14.81 9.71
N ILE A 120 14.10 15.45 8.69
CA ILE A 120 13.45 15.75 7.40
C ILE A 120 14.34 15.24 6.26
N ARG A 121 13.71 14.60 5.27
CA ARG A 121 14.34 14.24 3.99
C ARG A 121 13.52 14.81 2.85
N VAL A 122 14.16 15.54 1.95
CA VAL A 122 13.52 16.08 0.73
C VAL A 122 14.14 15.44 -0.49
N TYR A 123 13.29 14.73 -1.23
CA TYR A 123 13.56 14.01 -2.47
C TYR A 123 13.03 14.82 -3.66
N ASP A 124 13.34 14.40 -4.89
CA ASP A 124 12.79 15.04 -6.09
C ASP A 124 11.28 14.74 -6.29
N ASP A 125 10.80 13.62 -5.76
CA ASP A 125 9.41 13.13 -5.87
C ASP A 125 8.59 13.26 -4.58
N GLY A 126 9.12 13.94 -3.55
CA GLY A 126 8.44 14.06 -2.27
C GLY A 126 9.31 14.52 -1.12
N PHE A 127 8.71 14.56 0.06
CA PHE A 127 9.47 14.74 1.30
C PHE A 127 8.87 13.90 2.42
N ALA A 128 9.65 13.68 3.47
CA ALA A 128 9.17 13.05 4.68
C ALA A 128 9.79 13.68 5.93
N TYR A 129 9.05 13.62 7.03
CA TYR A 129 9.56 13.98 8.35
C TYR A 129 9.26 12.89 9.39
N ARG A 130 10.03 12.87 10.48
CA ARG A 130 9.71 12.11 11.68
C ARG A 130 10.29 12.79 12.93
N PHE A 131 9.70 12.48 14.07
CA PHE A 131 10.33 12.74 15.36
C PHE A 131 11.22 11.56 15.78
N SER A 132 12.25 11.85 16.55
CA SER A 132 13.05 10.87 17.30
C SER A 132 13.21 11.34 18.75
N ASP A 133 13.02 10.45 19.72
CA ASP A 133 13.35 10.69 21.14
C ASP A 133 14.72 10.10 21.42
N ASN A 134 15.70 10.91 21.82
CA ASN A 134 17.05 10.45 22.12
C ASN A 134 17.27 10.12 23.59
N LEU A 135 16.28 10.38 24.44
CA LEU A 135 16.43 10.15 25.87
C LEU A 135 16.21 8.68 26.22
N ASN A 136 17.00 8.20 27.17
CA ASN A 136 16.91 6.84 27.69
C ASN A 136 15.80 6.73 28.77
N VAL A 137 14.62 7.26 28.48
CA VAL A 137 13.41 7.22 29.30
C VAL A 137 12.28 6.55 28.52
N SER A 138 11.22 6.10 29.19
CA SER A 138 10.11 5.39 28.54
C SER A 138 8.74 5.97 28.94
N PRO A 139 8.46 7.25 28.65
CA PRO A 139 7.11 7.82 28.79
C PRO A 139 6.09 7.16 27.84
N THR A 140 4.84 7.56 27.95
CA THR A 140 3.83 7.30 26.92
C THR A 140 3.66 8.53 26.02
N VAL A 141 3.36 8.30 24.75
CA VAL A 141 2.92 9.35 23.82
C VAL A 141 1.43 9.59 24.04
N MET A 142 1.11 10.74 24.59
CA MET A 142 -0.27 11.13 24.89
C MET A 142 -1.05 11.39 23.60
N HIS A 143 -0.47 12.16 22.68
CA HIS A 143 -0.97 12.40 21.32
C HIS A 143 0.15 12.91 20.42
N GLU A 144 0.01 12.66 19.12
CA GLU A 144 0.81 13.27 18.06
C GLU A 144 -0.10 14.19 17.24
N THR A 145 0.37 15.41 17.00
CA THR A 145 -0.35 16.44 16.28
C THR A 145 0.29 16.64 14.92
N MET A 146 -0.54 16.59 13.88
CA MET A 146 -0.25 17.15 12.57
C MET A 146 -1.50 17.89 12.11
N GLU A 147 -1.47 19.22 12.07
CA GLU A 147 -2.56 20.05 11.56
C GLU A 147 -2.18 20.60 10.20
N LEU A 148 -2.74 20.03 9.14
CA LEU A 148 -2.52 20.42 7.76
C LEU A 148 -3.51 21.50 7.35
N HIS A 149 -3.00 22.54 6.70
CA HIS A 149 -3.77 23.52 5.94
C HIS A 149 -3.36 23.41 4.49
N LEU A 150 -4.28 22.90 3.66
CA LEU A 150 -4.05 22.73 2.23
C LEU A 150 -4.22 24.06 1.50
N ALA A 151 -3.65 24.16 0.30
CA ALA A 151 -3.87 25.30 -0.59
C ALA A 151 -5.35 25.49 -0.92
N ASP A 152 -5.76 26.74 -1.16
CA ASP A 152 -7.14 27.06 -1.52
C ASP A 152 -7.60 26.30 -2.76
N LYS A 153 -8.87 25.87 -2.72
CA LYS A 153 -9.57 25.11 -3.78
C LYS A 153 -8.93 23.75 -4.08
N SER A 154 -8.24 23.15 -3.12
CA SER A 154 -7.75 21.78 -3.24
C SER A 154 -8.91 20.79 -3.32
N THR A 155 -8.71 19.72 -4.09
CA THR A 155 -9.59 18.55 -4.13
C THR A 155 -8.90 17.36 -3.46
N THR A 156 -9.65 16.31 -3.16
CA THR A 156 -9.13 15.10 -2.53
C THR A 156 -9.80 13.86 -3.09
N PHE A 157 -9.05 12.76 -3.13
CA PHE A 157 -9.57 11.41 -3.22
C PHE A 157 -9.60 10.85 -1.80
N TYR A 158 -10.78 10.89 -1.18
CA TYR A 158 -10.97 10.73 0.26
C TYR A 158 -11.46 9.30 0.61
N PRO A 159 -10.62 8.44 1.22
CA PRO A 159 -11.04 7.11 1.68
C PRO A 159 -11.73 7.20 3.03
N LYS A 160 -12.98 7.70 3.04
CA LYS A 160 -13.75 7.92 4.27
C LYS A 160 -13.85 6.64 5.09
N GLU A 161 -13.54 6.74 6.37
CA GLU A 161 -13.75 5.69 7.36
C GLU A 161 -14.96 6.03 8.25
N ASP A 162 -15.68 5.00 8.67
CA ASP A 162 -16.78 5.13 9.63
C ASP A 162 -16.29 4.90 11.07
N GLN A 163 -15.30 4.01 11.24
CA GLN A 163 -14.70 3.61 12.51
C GLN A 163 -13.21 3.29 12.31
N MET A 164 -12.39 3.43 13.36
CA MET A 164 -10.96 3.04 13.31
C MET A 164 -10.75 1.52 13.43
N TYR A 165 -11.75 0.79 13.91
CA TYR A 165 -11.84 -0.65 13.72
C TYR A 165 -12.35 -0.89 12.29
N SER A 166 -11.44 -1.17 11.35
CA SER A 166 -11.71 -1.15 9.91
C SER A 166 -10.80 -2.10 9.14
N HIS A 167 -11.34 -2.63 8.05
CA HIS A 167 -10.58 -3.39 7.05
C HIS A 167 -9.73 -2.48 6.13
N ASN A 168 -9.90 -1.15 6.19
CA ASN A 168 -9.27 -0.17 5.30
C ASN A 168 -9.59 -0.38 3.80
N GLU A 169 -10.74 -0.98 3.51
CA GLU A 169 -11.21 -1.27 2.14
C GLU A 169 -12.19 -0.21 1.65
N ARG A 170 -11.68 1.00 1.45
CA ARG A 170 -12.52 2.15 1.11
C ARG A 170 -12.48 2.50 -0.36
N SER A 171 -13.60 3.02 -0.83
CA SER A 171 -13.67 3.73 -2.11
C SER A 171 -13.07 5.13 -1.91
N TYR A 172 -12.36 5.61 -2.92
CA TYR A 172 -11.77 6.95 -2.94
C TYR A 172 -12.78 7.96 -3.48
N LEU A 173 -13.36 8.77 -2.59
CA LEU A 173 -14.36 9.76 -2.96
C LEU A 173 -13.69 11.02 -3.52
N GLU A 174 -13.92 11.37 -4.78
CA GLU A 174 -13.43 12.62 -5.34
C GLU A 174 -14.31 13.79 -4.86
N LEU A 175 -13.73 14.69 -4.06
CA LEU A 175 -14.42 15.80 -3.44
C LEU A 175 -13.57 17.07 -3.49
N ALA A 176 -14.20 18.24 -3.52
CA ALA A 176 -13.52 19.42 -3.03
C ALA A 176 -13.24 19.24 -1.54
N VAL A 177 -12.07 19.67 -1.05
CA VAL A 177 -11.74 19.53 0.38
C VAL A 177 -12.78 20.24 1.27
N THR A 178 -13.36 21.34 0.80
CA THR A 178 -14.42 22.08 1.50
C THR A 178 -15.74 21.32 1.59
N ASP A 179 -15.95 20.31 0.74
CA ASP A 179 -17.17 19.51 0.69
C ASP A 179 -17.05 18.24 1.55
N VAL A 180 -15.86 17.94 2.07
CA VAL A 180 -15.65 16.87 3.05
C VAL A 180 -16.31 17.28 4.37
N GLU A 181 -17.12 16.39 4.91
CA GLU A 181 -17.84 16.59 6.17
C GLU A 181 -16.86 16.83 7.33
N LYS A 182 -17.00 17.98 8.02
CA LYS A 182 -16.20 18.30 9.21
C LYS A 182 -16.36 17.22 10.28
N GLY A 183 -15.26 16.77 10.87
CA GLY A 183 -15.23 15.73 11.89
C GLY A 183 -15.31 14.30 11.34
N SER A 184 -15.58 14.12 10.03
CA SER A 184 -15.32 12.83 9.39
C SER A 184 -13.80 12.59 9.30
N PHE A 185 -13.39 11.34 9.20
CA PHE A 185 -11.97 10.98 9.07
C PHE A 185 -11.75 9.93 7.97
N CYS A 186 -10.49 9.77 7.56
CA CYS A 186 -10.09 8.82 6.54
C CYS A 186 -8.83 8.05 6.92
N SER A 187 -8.72 6.85 6.34
CA SER A 187 -7.51 6.03 6.38
C SER A 187 -6.45 6.58 5.41
N LEU A 188 -5.23 6.08 5.55
CA LEU A 188 -4.12 6.39 4.64
C LEU A 188 -3.92 5.24 3.65
N PRO A 189 -3.41 5.48 2.43
CA PRO A 189 -3.00 6.79 1.91
C PRO A 189 -4.18 7.63 1.39
N VAL A 190 -4.06 8.96 1.49
CA VAL A 190 -5.04 9.94 0.99
C VAL A 190 -4.38 10.92 0.03
N LEU A 191 -5.02 11.20 -1.10
CA LEU A 191 -4.49 12.10 -2.13
C LEU A 191 -5.19 13.46 -2.07
N PHE A 192 -4.40 14.52 -2.10
CA PHE A 192 -4.84 15.89 -2.33
C PHE A 192 -4.35 16.36 -3.69
N GLN A 193 -5.13 17.20 -4.36
CA GLN A 193 -4.74 17.86 -5.60
C GLN A 193 -4.95 19.35 -5.48
N THR A 194 -3.92 20.11 -5.84
CA THR A 194 -4.00 21.56 -5.92
C THR A 194 -4.84 22.03 -7.12
N VAL A 195 -5.13 23.34 -7.20
CA VAL A 195 -5.82 23.92 -8.37
C VAL A 195 -5.07 23.71 -9.69
N ARG A 196 -3.75 23.55 -9.66
CA ARG A 196 -2.91 23.24 -10.84
C ARG A 196 -2.79 21.73 -11.11
N LYS A 197 -3.54 20.90 -10.39
CA LYS A 197 -3.52 19.43 -10.50
C LYS A 197 -2.19 18.78 -10.13
N THR A 198 -1.32 19.48 -9.42
CA THR A 198 -0.17 18.87 -8.72
C THR A 198 -0.70 17.99 -7.60
N ASN A 199 -0.25 16.73 -7.57
CA ASN A 199 -0.63 15.73 -6.59
C ASN A 199 0.18 15.89 -5.30
N VAL A 200 -0.46 15.63 -4.16
CA VAL A 200 0.16 15.51 -2.84
C VAL A 200 -0.48 14.29 -2.15
N LEU A 201 0.18 13.15 -2.26
CA LEU A 201 -0.26 11.91 -1.62
C LEU A 201 0.36 11.82 -0.22
N PHE A 202 -0.48 11.73 0.80
CA PHE A 202 -0.05 11.57 2.18
C PHE A 202 -0.18 10.12 2.65
N THR A 203 0.90 9.59 3.22
CA THR A 203 0.96 8.26 3.86
C THR A 203 2.00 8.24 4.98
N GLU A 204 2.24 7.07 5.56
CA GLU A 204 3.32 6.85 6.53
C GLU A 204 4.05 5.52 6.25
N THR A 205 5.27 5.40 6.75
CA THR A 205 6.05 4.16 6.68
C THR A 205 7.00 4.03 7.88
N ALA A 206 7.69 2.90 7.98
CA ALA A 206 8.43 2.49 9.17
C ALA A 206 7.54 2.43 10.42
N LEU A 207 6.28 2.01 10.25
CA LEU A 207 5.30 1.88 11.32
C LEU A 207 5.59 0.64 12.17
N HIS A 208 6.30 0.83 13.28
CA HIS A 208 6.70 -0.23 14.21
C HIS A 208 6.35 0.16 15.64
N HIS A 209 5.61 -0.69 16.36
CA HIS A 209 5.19 -0.44 17.74
C HIS A 209 4.66 1.00 17.94
N TYR A 210 3.79 1.47 17.06
CA TYR A 210 3.14 2.78 17.09
C TYR A 210 1.81 2.70 16.33
N PRO A 211 0.73 3.38 16.73
CA PRO A 211 -0.55 3.31 16.04
C PRO A 211 -0.49 3.99 14.66
N ASN A 212 -1.25 3.43 13.72
CA ASN A 212 -1.47 4.00 12.39
C ASN A 212 -2.17 5.36 12.49
N MET A 213 -1.76 6.32 11.67
CA MET A 213 -2.40 7.63 11.61
C MET A 213 -3.60 7.62 10.68
N PHE A 214 -4.63 8.37 11.07
CA PHE A 214 -5.77 8.77 10.25
C PHE A 214 -5.79 10.30 10.15
N LEU A 215 -6.52 10.84 9.17
CA LEU A 215 -6.77 12.29 9.09
C LEU A 215 -8.25 12.59 9.35
N GLU A 216 -8.52 13.47 10.30
CA GLU A 216 -9.85 14.02 10.57
C GLU A 216 -10.00 15.38 9.88
N LYS A 217 -11.12 15.60 9.21
CA LYS A 217 -11.45 16.86 8.54
C LYS A 217 -11.70 17.97 9.56
N GLY A 218 -10.93 19.06 9.47
CA GLY A 218 -11.12 20.29 10.24
C GLY A 218 -12.01 21.33 9.53
N ASP A 219 -11.80 22.61 9.83
CA ASP A 219 -12.48 23.73 9.17
C ASP A 219 -11.81 24.11 7.83
N GLY A 220 -12.59 24.63 6.87
CA GLY A 220 -12.05 25.13 5.59
C GLY A 220 -11.20 24.09 4.86
N GLN A 221 -9.93 24.42 4.57
CA GLN A 221 -8.96 23.55 3.88
C GLN A 221 -8.13 22.66 4.84
N SER A 222 -8.54 22.50 6.10
CA SER A 222 -7.72 21.80 7.08
C SER A 222 -8.09 20.35 7.36
N PHE A 223 -7.07 19.58 7.74
CA PHE A 223 -7.13 18.24 8.32
C PHE A 223 -6.22 18.17 9.54
N LYS A 224 -6.54 17.32 10.51
CA LYS A 224 -5.68 17.04 11.66
C LYS A 224 -5.46 15.55 11.82
N SER A 225 -4.33 15.16 12.38
CA SER A 225 -4.06 13.77 12.76
C SER A 225 -5.06 13.29 13.80
N THR A 226 -5.44 12.02 13.69
CA THR A 226 -6.18 11.30 14.73
C THR A 226 -5.70 9.85 14.74
N PHE A 227 -5.76 9.21 15.91
CA PHE A 227 -5.13 7.91 16.15
C PHE A 227 -6.04 7.02 16.98
N PRO A 228 -6.01 5.69 16.76
CA PRO A 228 -6.48 4.74 17.74
C PRO A 228 -5.75 4.94 19.07
N LYS A 229 -6.49 4.91 20.18
CA LYS A 229 -5.89 4.92 21.52
C LYS A 229 -5.25 3.56 21.81
N PHE A 230 -4.37 3.53 22.82
CA PHE A 230 -3.80 2.27 23.29
C PHE A 230 -4.91 1.40 23.89
N VAL A 231 -5.14 0.22 23.31
CA VAL A 231 -6.16 -0.73 23.78
C VAL A 231 -5.68 -1.38 25.08
N LEU A 232 -6.50 -1.27 26.14
CA LEU A 232 -6.23 -1.89 27.44
C LEU A 232 -7.01 -3.19 27.61
N GLU A 233 -8.16 -3.31 26.94
CA GLU A 233 -9.01 -4.49 26.98
C GLU A 233 -9.96 -4.51 25.77
N ALA A 234 -9.92 -5.62 25.04
CA ALA A 234 -10.86 -5.96 23.99
C ALA A 234 -11.46 -7.34 24.28
N ILE A 235 -12.74 -7.51 23.98
CA ILE A 235 -13.48 -8.76 24.17
C ILE A 235 -14.12 -9.20 22.85
N PRO A 236 -14.48 -10.48 22.67
CA PRO A 236 -15.27 -10.91 21.53
C PRO A 236 -16.54 -10.06 21.34
N ASN A 237 -16.83 -9.66 20.10
CA ASN A 237 -18.05 -8.92 19.78
C ASN A 237 -19.22 -9.89 19.54
N GLU A 238 -19.91 -10.27 20.63
CA GLU A 238 -21.04 -11.22 20.61
C GLU A 238 -22.19 -10.80 19.68
N GLU A 239 -22.34 -9.50 19.38
CA GLU A 239 -23.40 -8.98 18.52
C GLU A 239 -23.06 -9.07 17.03
N HIS A 240 -21.77 -9.09 16.69
CA HIS A 240 -21.29 -8.94 15.31
C HIS A 240 -20.19 -9.97 15.01
N GLY A 241 -20.42 -11.26 15.22
CA GLY A 241 -19.45 -12.31 14.88
C GLY A 241 -18.25 -12.35 15.85
N PRO A 242 -18.39 -13.00 17.02
CA PRO A 242 -17.39 -12.98 18.09
C PRO A 242 -16.11 -13.77 17.76
N ASP A 243 -16.12 -14.60 16.72
CA ASP A 243 -14.96 -15.32 16.24
C ASP A 243 -13.91 -14.37 15.68
N ARG A 244 -14.34 -13.43 14.83
CA ARG A 244 -13.46 -12.52 14.09
C ARG A 244 -13.45 -11.09 14.62
N ASN A 245 -14.57 -10.60 15.13
CA ASN A 245 -14.69 -9.22 15.59
C ASN A 245 -14.45 -9.09 17.10
N GLU A 246 -13.86 -7.97 17.48
CA GLU A 246 -13.67 -7.57 18.87
C GLU A 246 -14.41 -6.26 19.18
N LYS A 247 -14.77 -6.09 20.45
CA LYS A 247 -15.27 -4.85 21.02
C LYS A 247 -14.23 -4.33 21.99
N ILE A 248 -13.68 -3.16 21.70
CA ILE A 248 -12.79 -2.44 22.61
C ILE A 248 -13.67 -1.89 23.74
N ILE A 249 -13.45 -2.36 24.96
CA ILE A 249 -14.23 -1.94 26.15
C ILE A 249 -13.46 -1.02 27.07
N ARG A 250 -12.13 -0.93 26.89
CA ARG A 250 -11.28 -0.03 27.66
C ARG A 250 -10.05 0.39 26.87
N GLU A 251 -9.82 1.69 26.83
CA GLU A 251 -8.67 2.33 26.19
C GLU A 251 -7.91 3.17 27.22
N ALA A 252 -6.63 3.44 26.94
CA ALA A 252 -5.84 4.38 27.72
C ALA A 252 -6.11 5.83 27.29
N GLU A 253 -5.63 6.79 28.09
CA GLU A 253 -5.62 8.22 27.71
C GLU A 253 -4.47 8.58 26.74
N TYR A 254 -3.62 7.61 26.39
CA TYR A 254 -2.47 7.76 25.50
C TYR A 254 -2.60 6.87 24.28
N ILE A 255 -1.88 7.20 23.21
CA ILE A 255 -1.93 6.45 21.92
C ILE A 255 -0.84 5.38 21.82
N ALA A 256 0.30 5.59 22.48
CA ALA A 256 1.42 4.66 22.43
C ALA A 256 2.27 4.67 23.70
N LYS A 257 2.86 3.54 24.05
CA LYS A 257 4.03 3.48 24.90
C LYS A 257 5.25 3.81 24.04
N ALA A 258 5.99 4.86 24.38
CA ALA A 258 7.14 5.28 23.57
C ALA A 258 8.19 4.17 23.54
N GLY A 259 8.52 3.57 24.69
CA GLY A 259 9.76 2.79 24.78
C GLY A 259 10.95 3.74 24.95
N VAL A 260 12.15 3.22 24.76
CA VAL A 260 13.41 3.92 25.09
C VAL A 260 14.13 4.32 23.81
N ALA A 261 14.63 5.56 23.73
CA ALA A 261 15.48 6.09 22.66
C ALA A 261 15.14 5.55 21.26
N ARG A 262 14.20 6.19 20.55
CA ARG A 262 13.62 5.65 19.33
C ARG A 262 13.26 6.68 18.28
N ASP A 263 13.16 6.18 17.06
CA ASP A 263 12.47 6.85 15.96
C ASP A 263 10.96 6.55 15.99
N TYR A 264 10.18 7.54 15.61
CA TYR A 264 8.75 7.41 15.28
C TYR A 264 8.56 7.21 13.77
N PRO A 265 7.36 6.80 13.32
CA PRO A 265 7.11 6.55 11.90
C PRO A 265 7.38 7.78 11.03
N TRP A 266 7.80 7.55 9.79
CA TRP A 266 7.93 8.63 8.80
C TRP A 266 6.56 9.06 8.32
N ARG A 267 6.31 10.36 8.32
CA ARG A 267 5.18 11.03 7.65
C ARG A 267 5.61 11.40 6.25
N VAL A 268 5.01 10.79 5.24
CA VAL A 268 5.50 10.80 3.85
C VAL A 268 4.52 11.54 2.95
N PHE A 269 5.04 12.49 2.18
CA PHE A 269 4.31 13.26 1.19
C PHE A 269 4.95 13.03 -0.18
N ILE A 270 4.29 12.26 -1.04
CA ILE A 270 4.71 12.05 -2.43
C ILE A 270 4.05 13.15 -3.26
N THR A 271 4.82 13.87 -4.09
CA THR A 271 4.28 14.98 -4.87
C THR A 271 4.86 15.05 -6.28
N GLY A 272 4.00 15.41 -7.23
CA GLY A 272 4.35 15.47 -8.65
C GLY A 272 3.11 15.37 -9.53
N ASP A 273 3.28 14.80 -10.72
CA ASP A 273 2.19 14.45 -11.61
C ASP A 273 1.62 13.05 -11.30
N ASP A 274 0.69 12.56 -12.13
CA ASP A 274 0.08 11.24 -11.94
C ASP A 274 1.10 10.10 -12.12
N LYS A 275 2.12 10.31 -12.96
CA LYS A 275 3.19 9.35 -13.19
C LYS A 275 4.10 9.23 -11.96
N THR A 276 4.41 10.36 -11.32
CA THR A 276 5.19 10.39 -10.06
C THR A 276 4.60 9.48 -8.98
N LEU A 277 3.27 9.45 -8.84
CA LEU A 277 2.60 8.63 -7.82
C LEU A 277 2.84 7.13 -8.00
N VAL A 278 2.90 6.66 -9.25
CA VAL A 278 3.10 5.24 -9.57
C VAL A 278 4.59 4.85 -9.49
N GLU A 279 5.49 5.73 -9.93
CA GLU A 279 6.93 5.47 -9.95
C GLU A 279 7.62 5.64 -8.60
N SER A 280 7.05 6.44 -7.68
CA SER A 280 7.70 6.74 -6.41
C SER A 280 7.97 5.48 -5.58
N ASN A 281 9.17 5.41 -5.02
CA ASN A 281 9.60 4.35 -4.11
C ASN A 281 9.63 4.81 -2.63
N LEU A 282 9.15 6.03 -2.33
CA LEU A 282 9.39 6.69 -1.04
C LEU A 282 8.89 5.88 0.16
N ALA A 283 7.73 5.24 0.06
CA ALA A 283 7.19 4.38 1.11
C ALA A 283 8.13 3.20 1.44
N TYR A 284 8.85 2.66 0.45
CA TYR A 284 9.85 1.61 0.63
C TYR A 284 11.21 2.19 1.06
N GLN A 285 11.69 3.26 0.42
CA GLN A 285 12.99 3.91 0.70
C GLN A 285 13.14 4.36 2.15
N LEU A 286 12.04 4.81 2.76
CA LEU A 286 12.01 5.30 4.14
C LEU A 286 11.70 4.21 5.19
N ALA A 287 11.28 3.01 4.75
CA ALA A 287 11.03 1.88 5.65
C ALA A 287 12.32 1.36 6.30
N LYS A 288 12.20 0.63 7.43
CA LYS A 288 13.39 0.04 8.08
C LYS A 288 14.03 -1.02 7.17
N PRO A 289 15.38 -1.15 7.18
CA PRO A 289 16.07 -2.20 6.43
C PRO A 289 15.67 -3.61 6.85
N ASN A 290 15.89 -4.57 5.94
CA ASN A 290 15.67 -6.00 6.15
C ASN A 290 16.45 -6.54 7.36
N VAL A 291 15.80 -7.39 8.16
CA VAL A 291 16.40 -8.07 9.32
C VAL A 291 16.57 -9.59 9.13
N ILE A 292 16.07 -10.15 8.02
CA ILE A 292 16.19 -11.57 7.68
C ILE A 292 17.53 -11.83 6.96
N LYS A 293 18.35 -12.70 7.55
CA LYS A 293 19.70 -12.99 7.03
C LYS A 293 19.72 -13.79 5.72
N ASP A 294 18.87 -14.80 5.61
CA ASP A 294 18.76 -15.63 4.39
C ASP A 294 17.36 -15.49 3.83
N ILE A 295 17.25 -14.83 2.68
CA ILE A 295 16.00 -14.57 1.98
C ILE A 295 15.77 -15.53 0.80
N ARG A 296 16.69 -16.46 0.51
CA ARG A 296 16.61 -17.32 -0.70
C ARG A 296 15.42 -18.27 -0.71
N TRP A 297 14.86 -18.57 0.46
CA TRP A 297 13.65 -19.39 0.61
C TRP A 297 12.37 -18.62 0.30
N ILE A 298 12.42 -17.29 0.28
CA ILE A 298 11.28 -16.43 -0.03
C ILE A 298 11.09 -16.49 -1.54
N LYS A 299 9.95 -17.02 -1.97
CA LYS A 299 9.61 -17.22 -3.37
C LYS A 299 8.30 -16.47 -3.66
N PRO A 300 8.38 -15.32 -4.35
CA PRO A 300 7.22 -14.71 -5.00
C PRO A 300 6.63 -15.67 -6.03
N GLY A 301 5.34 -15.51 -6.35
CA GLY A 301 4.65 -16.36 -7.31
C GLY A 301 3.17 -16.06 -7.41
N LYS A 302 2.45 -16.90 -8.15
CA LYS A 302 1.00 -16.82 -8.32
C LYS A 302 0.29 -17.90 -7.52
N VAL A 303 -0.98 -17.67 -7.25
CA VAL A 303 -1.84 -18.58 -6.48
C VAL A 303 -3.06 -18.96 -7.32
N ALA A 304 -3.32 -20.25 -7.49
CA ALA A 304 -4.63 -20.71 -7.93
C ALA A 304 -5.57 -20.63 -6.72
N TRP A 305 -6.40 -19.57 -6.68
CA TRP A 305 -7.16 -19.19 -5.49
C TRP A 305 -8.58 -19.77 -5.53
N ASP A 306 -9.07 -20.18 -4.37
CA ASP A 306 -10.26 -20.99 -4.17
C ASP A 306 -11.49 -20.19 -3.70
N TRP A 307 -11.27 -19.11 -2.94
CA TRP A 307 -12.35 -18.40 -2.23
C TRP A 307 -13.24 -17.53 -3.13
N TYR A 308 -12.66 -16.76 -4.05
CA TYR A 308 -13.41 -15.86 -4.94
C TYR A 308 -14.49 -16.60 -5.73
N ASN A 309 -14.10 -17.70 -6.38
CA ASN A 309 -14.99 -18.56 -7.15
C ASN A 309 -15.80 -19.55 -6.28
N ALA A 310 -15.72 -19.45 -4.95
CA ALA A 310 -16.45 -20.27 -3.98
C ALA A 310 -16.23 -21.79 -4.13
N ASN A 311 -15.03 -22.22 -4.52
CA ASN A 311 -14.74 -23.62 -4.83
C ASN A 311 -15.74 -24.24 -5.86
N ASN A 312 -16.32 -23.42 -6.74
CA ASN A 312 -17.43 -23.81 -7.61
C ASN A 312 -16.94 -24.49 -8.89
N LEU A 313 -16.32 -25.66 -8.71
CA LEU A 313 -15.82 -26.49 -9.80
C LEU A 313 -16.98 -27.19 -10.53
N PHE A 314 -16.90 -27.28 -11.85
CA PHE A 314 -17.83 -28.02 -12.68
C PHE A 314 -17.09 -28.87 -13.73
N GLY A 315 -17.79 -29.86 -14.28
CA GLY A 315 -17.18 -30.81 -15.22
C GLY A 315 -16.26 -31.82 -14.54
N VAL A 316 -16.42 -32.02 -13.24
CA VAL A 316 -15.68 -32.99 -12.41
C VAL A 316 -16.61 -34.13 -11.96
N ASP A 317 -16.03 -35.26 -11.57
CA ASP A 317 -16.74 -36.48 -11.15
C ASP A 317 -16.92 -36.61 -9.62
N PHE A 318 -16.63 -35.54 -8.89
CA PHE A 318 -16.82 -35.40 -7.46
C PHE A 318 -17.67 -34.16 -7.14
N LYS A 319 -18.17 -34.06 -5.90
CA LYS A 319 -18.86 -32.85 -5.43
C LYS A 319 -17.83 -31.77 -5.11
N SER A 320 -17.94 -30.62 -5.76
CA SER A 320 -17.08 -29.46 -5.50
C SER A 320 -17.35 -28.87 -4.11
N GLY A 321 -16.33 -28.26 -3.50
CA GLY A 321 -16.45 -27.58 -2.20
C GLY A 321 -15.20 -27.75 -1.34
N LEU A 322 -15.36 -27.54 -0.03
CA LEU A 322 -14.30 -27.68 0.97
C LEU A 322 -13.97 -29.14 1.26
N ASN A 323 -13.35 -29.82 0.30
CA ASN A 323 -12.99 -31.23 0.42
C ASN A 323 -11.69 -31.56 -0.31
N THR A 324 -11.08 -32.69 0.07
CA THR A 324 -9.78 -33.13 -0.46
C THR A 324 -9.76 -33.25 -2.00
N SER A 325 -10.84 -33.72 -2.63
CA SER A 325 -10.88 -33.90 -4.09
C SER A 325 -10.83 -32.57 -4.84
N SER A 326 -11.53 -31.56 -4.33
CA SER A 326 -11.54 -30.21 -4.93
C SER A 326 -10.13 -29.61 -4.89
N TYR A 327 -9.47 -29.63 -3.74
CA TYR A 327 -8.12 -29.06 -3.64
C TYR A 327 -7.07 -29.87 -4.41
N LYS A 328 -7.21 -31.19 -4.56
CA LYS A 328 -6.36 -31.95 -5.51
C LYS A 328 -6.52 -31.46 -6.95
N TYR A 329 -7.74 -31.10 -7.36
CA TYR A 329 -8.00 -30.52 -8.68
C TYR A 329 -7.35 -29.13 -8.85
N TYR A 330 -7.39 -28.28 -7.82
CA TYR A 330 -6.65 -27.01 -7.80
C TYR A 330 -5.14 -27.22 -7.92
N ILE A 331 -4.58 -28.16 -7.15
CA ILE A 331 -3.16 -28.51 -7.19
C ILE A 331 -2.75 -29.04 -8.57
N ASP A 332 -3.58 -29.89 -9.18
CA ASP A 332 -3.33 -30.41 -10.52
C ASP A 332 -3.35 -29.30 -11.58
N PHE A 333 -4.32 -28.38 -11.49
CA PHE A 333 -4.37 -27.20 -12.33
C PHE A 333 -3.12 -26.33 -12.14
N ALA A 334 -2.74 -26.04 -10.89
CA ALA A 334 -1.58 -25.22 -10.60
C ALA A 334 -0.29 -25.83 -11.17
N ALA A 335 -0.08 -27.14 -10.92
CA ALA A 335 1.08 -27.88 -11.40
C ALA A 335 1.14 -27.92 -12.94
N ALA A 336 0.00 -28.13 -13.62
CA ALA A 336 -0.05 -28.17 -15.08
C ALA A 336 0.27 -26.82 -15.73
N ASN A 337 0.08 -25.71 -15.01
CA ASN A 337 0.24 -24.35 -15.51
C ASN A 337 1.46 -23.61 -14.93
N GLY A 338 2.29 -24.31 -14.15
CA GLY A 338 3.46 -23.70 -13.52
C GLY A 338 3.13 -22.63 -12.47
N ILE A 339 1.94 -22.71 -11.87
CA ILE A 339 1.51 -21.81 -10.79
C ILE A 339 2.09 -22.32 -9.47
N GLU A 340 2.74 -21.43 -8.74
CA GLU A 340 3.59 -21.77 -7.60
C GLU A 340 2.80 -22.23 -6.37
N TYR A 341 1.59 -21.70 -6.17
CA TYR A 341 0.83 -21.89 -4.94
C TYR A 341 -0.65 -22.23 -5.14
N VAL A 342 -1.20 -22.90 -4.13
CA VAL A 342 -2.64 -23.00 -3.86
C VAL A 342 -2.87 -22.51 -2.43
N ILE A 343 -3.87 -21.67 -2.24
CA ILE A 343 -4.36 -21.29 -0.91
C ILE A 343 -5.47 -22.26 -0.51
N LEU A 344 -5.47 -22.69 0.74
CA LEU A 344 -6.64 -23.23 1.42
C LEU A 344 -7.21 -22.08 2.24
N ASP A 345 -8.23 -21.41 1.71
CA ASP A 345 -8.84 -20.24 2.35
C ASP A 345 -9.80 -20.66 3.49
N GLU A 346 -10.63 -19.75 4.00
CA GLU A 346 -11.58 -20.02 5.08
C GLU A 346 -12.36 -21.33 4.84
N GLY A 347 -12.20 -22.29 5.77
CA GLY A 347 -12.95 -23.55 5.77
C GLY A 347 -12.14 -24.84 5.84
N TRP A 348 -10.80 -24.79 5.78
CA TRP A 348 -9.95 -25.99 5.92
C TRP A 348 -9.79 -26.49 7.36
N THR A 349 -9.99 -25.61 8.35
CA THR A 349 -9.98 -25.94 9.77
C THR A 349 -11.33 -26.48 10.21
N LYS A 350 -11.38 -27.15 11.37
CA LYS A 350 -12.63 -27.68 11.95
C LYS A 350 -13.68 -26.59 12.19
N SER A 351 -13.23 -25.40 12.59
CA SER A 351 -14.02 -24.18 12.69
C SER A 351 -13.08 -22.96 12.59
N THR A 352 -13.63 -21.75 12.55
CA THR A 352 -12.84 -20.51 12.50
C THR A 352 -11.98 -20.28 13.75
N THR A 353 -12.28 -20.97 14.87
CA THR A 353 -11.53 -20.86 16.14
C THR A 353 -10.75 -22.13 16.51
N GLU A 354 -11.15 -23.30 16.02
CA GLU A 354 -10.43 -24.57 16.20
C GLU A 354 -9.42 -24.81 15.06
N ILE A 355 -8.39 -23.96 15.01
CA ILE A 355 -7.47 -23.84 13.87
C ILE A 355 -6.32 -24.87 13.82
N MET A 356 -6.36 -25.86 14.71
CA MET A 356 -5.37 -26.95 14.81
C MET A 356 -5.92 -28.31 14.38
N GLU A 357 -7.25 -28.40 14.22
CA GLU A 357 -7.97 -29.56 13.72
C GLU A 357 -8.48 -29.24 12.31
N PHE A 358 -8.56 -30.26 11.46
CA PHE A 358 -9.01 -30.10 10.08
C PHE A 358 -10.53 -30.20 9.97
N ASN A 359 -11.07 -29.57 8.94
CA ASN A 359 -12.38 -29.90 8.42
C ASN A 359 -12.43 -31.43 8.13
N PRO A 360 -13.45 -32.17 8.62
CA PRO A 360 -13.53 -33.62 8.43
C PRO A 360 -13.51 -34.11 6.97
N GLU A 361 -13.84 -33.25 6.00
CA GLU A 361 -13.80 -33.57 4.57
C GLU A 361 -12.45 -33.28 3.90
N MET A 362 -11.49 -32.70 4.64
CA MET A 362 -10.18 -32.28 4.16
C MET A 362 -9.04 -32.98 4.88
N ASP A 363 -8.22 -33.72 4.14
CA ASP A 363 -6.93 -34.20 4.62
C ASP A 363 -5.82 -33.22 4.21
N VAL A 364 -5.61 -32.19 5.05
CA VAL A 364 -4.65 -31.11 4.76
C VAL A 364 -3.22 -31.62 4.65
N LYS A 365 -2.84 -32.66 5.42
CA LYS A 365 -1.49 -33.25 5.31
C LYS A 365 -1.30 -33.98 4.00
N GLU A 366 -2.32 -34.72 3.55
CA GLU A 366 -2.30 -35.34 2.22
C GLU A 366 -2.28 -34.28 1.10
N LEU A 367 -3.02 -33.18 1.23
CA LEU A 367 -2.99 -32.08 0.26
C LEU A 367 -1.60 -31.44 0.17
N ILE A 368 -0.96 -31.15 1.31
CA ILE A 368 0.41 -30.62 1.33
C ILE A 368 1.38 -31.60 0.68
N ARG A 369 1.32 -32.89 1.04
CA ARG A 369 2.16 -33.93 0.45
C ARG A 369 1.95 -34.05 -1.07
N TYR A 370 0.70 -34.05 -1.51
CA TYR A 370 0.33 -34.14 -2.93
C TYR A 370 0.78 -32.92 -3.73
N ALA A 371 0.69 -31.72 -3.14
CA ALA A 371 1.19 -30.49 -3.74
C ALA A 371 2.72 -30.50 -3.84
N GLU A 372 3.42 -30.95 -2.79
CA GLU A 372 4.89 -31.05 -2.79
C GLU A 372 5.41 -32.01 -3.85
N ASP A 373 4.77 -33.18 -4.03
CA ASP A 373 5.08 -34.14 -5.11
C ASP A 373 4.94 -33.53 -6.51
N LYS A 374 4.16 -32.45 -6.63
CA LYS A 374 3.88 -31.72 -7.88
C LYS A 374 4.61 -30.38 -7.99
N GLY A 375 5.43 -30.03 -7.01
CA GLY A 375 6.16 -28.76 -6.98
C GLY A 375 5.28 -27.53 -6.68
N VAL A 376 4.09 -27.73 -6.11
CA VAL A 376 3.17 -26.66 -5.71
C VAL A 376 3.24 -26.45 -4.19
N GLY A 377 3.28 -25.19 -3.76
CA GLY A 377 3.23 -24.83 -2.34
C GLY A 377 1.80 -24.65 -1.83
N ILE A 378 1.54 -25.08 -0.59
CA ILE A 378 0.28 -24.76 0.11
C ILE A 378 0.49 -23.59 1.06
N ILE A 379 -0.39 -22.60 0.95
CA ILE A 379 -0.54 -21.48 1.89
C ILE A 379 -1.87 -21.67 2.64
N LEU A 380 -1.84 -21.54 3.96
CA LEU A 380 -3.01 -21.76 4.82
C LEU A 380 -3.59 -20.44 5.28
N TRP A 381 -4.87 -20.19 5.01
CA TRP A 381 -5.59 -19.07 5.64
C TRP A 381 -5.79 -19.31 7.13
N VAL A 382 -5.74 -18.26 7.94
CA VAL A 382 -5.99 -18.36 9.38
C VAL A 382 -6.52 -17.04 9.94
N LEU A 383 -7.51 -17.15 10.81
CA LEU A 383 -8.05 -16.01 11.54
C LEU A 383 -7.01 -15.46 12.53
N TRP A 384 -6.83 -14.13 12.56
CA TRP A 384 -5.83 -13.48 13.41
C TRP A 384 -6.00 -13.83 14.89
N LYS A 385 -7.22 -13.71 15.43
CA LYS A 385 -7.48 -13.85 16.86
C LYS A 385 -6.99 -15.18 17.46
N PRO A 386 -7.37 -16.37 16.94
CA PRO A 386 -6.85 -17.64 17.45
C PRO A 386 -5.35 -17.82 17.15
N LEU A 387 -4.83 -17.28 16.03
CA LEU A 387 -3.39 -17.30 15.75
C LEU A 387 -2.60 -16.52 16.81
N ASN A 388 -3.06 -15.31 17.13
CA ASN A 388 -2.40 -14.38 18.05
C ASN A 388 -2.29 -14.95 19.47
N ALA A 389 -3.20 -15.85 19.87
CA ALA A 389 -3.15 -16.51 21.18
C ALA A 389 -1.93 -17.44 21.35
N ASN A 390 -1.37 -17.99 20.27
CA ASN A 390 -0.17 -18.82 20.32
C ASN A 390 0.56 -18.87 18.95
N ILE A 391 1.07 -17.71 18.51
CA ILE A 391 1.73 -17.56 17.20
C ILE A 391 2.80 -18.63 16.98
N SER A 392 3.73 -18.80 17.92
CA SER A 392 4.86 -19.72 17.75
C SER A 392 4.44 -21.19 17.68
N GLY A 393 3.54 -21.64 18.56
CA GLY A 393 3.09 -23.03 18.58
C GLY A 393 2.27 -23.40 17.35
N ILE A 394 1.39 -22.51 16.90
CA ILE A 394 0.54 -22.72 15.73
C ILE A 394 1.38 -22.72 14.45
N LEU A 395 2.21 -21.70 14.25
CA LEU A 395 3.06 -21.63 13.04
C LEU A 395 4.09 -22.75 12.99
N THR A 396 4.65 -23.17 14.13
CA THR A 396 5.54 -24.35 14.17
C THR A 396 4.80 -25.60 13.72
N THR A 397 3.52 -25.73 14.10
CA THR A 397 2.70 -26.86 13.70
C THR A 397 2.38 -26.82 12.20
N TYR A 398 1.97 -25.66 11.66
CA TYR A 398 1.72 -25.51 10.23
C TYR A 398 2.97 -25.79 9.40
N LYS A 399 4.13 -25.29 9.86
CA LYS A 399 5.42 -25.60 9.23
C LYS A 399 5.73 -27.10 9.28
N SER A 400 5.45 -27.77 10.40
CA SER A 400 5.69 -29.22 10.54
C SER A 400 4.85 -30.07 9.59
N TRP A 401 3.70 -29.55 9.12
CA TRP A 401 2.88 -30.21 8.11
C TRP A 401 3.40 -29.99 6.68
N GLY A 402 4.29 -29.00 6.48
CA GLY A 402 4.91 -28.68 5.20
C GLY A 402 4.38 -27.41 4.53
N ALA A 403 3.53 -26.62 5.21
CA ALA A 403 3.02 -25.36 4.68
C ALA A 403 4.16 -24.42 4.25
N LYS A 404 3.94 -23.68 3.15
CA LYS A 404 4.89 -22.70 2.63
C LYS A 404 4.60 -21.27 3.09
N GLY A 405 3.38 -21.00 3.57
CA GLY A 405 3.02 -19.70 4.12
C GLY A 405 1.65 -19.69 4.81
N ILE A 406 1.27 -18.50 5.27
CA ILE A 406 -0.02 -18.20 5.87
C ILE A 406 -0.66 -16.97 5.21
N LYS A 407 -1.98 -16.97 5.12
CA LYS A 407 -2.80 -15.78 4.85
C LYS A 407 -3.55 -15.43 6.13
N VAL A 408 -3.16 -14.35 6.82
CA VAL A 408 -3.74 -13.98 8.12
C VAL A 408 -4.78 -12.89 7.90
N ASP A 409 -5.95 -13.05 8.52
CA ASP A 409 -7.12 -12.24 8.19
C ASP A 409 -7.87 -11.75 9.44
N PHE A 410 -8.70 -10.72 9.26
CA PHE A 410 -9.57 -10.12 10.28
C PHE A 410 -8.82 -9.51 11.47
N MET A 411 -7.73 -8.78 11.20
CA MET A 411 -7.07 -7.95 12.22
C MET A 411 -7.91 -6.69 12.53
N GLN A 412 -8.37 -6.00 11.48
CA GLN A 412 -9.35 -4.89 11.50
C GLN A 412 -9.05 -3.76 12.51
N ARG A 413 -7.79 -3.66 12.95
CA ARG A 413 -7.31 -2.70 13.94
C ARG A 413 -5.96 -2.19 13.49
N SER A 414 -5.58 -1.04 14.02
CA SER A 414 -4.31 -0.40 13.69
C SER A 414 -3.73 0.41 14.86
N ASP A 415 -4.16 0.09 16.08
CA ASP A 415 -3.54 0.58 17.32
C ASP A 415 -2.16 -0.06 17.56
N GLN A 416 -1.42 0.44 18.55
CA GLN A 416 -0.05 0.00 18.83
C GLN A 416 0.08 -1.52 19.05
N GLU A 417 -0.88 -2.15 19.73
CA GLU A 417 -0.86 -3.59 19.99
C GLU A 417 -1.03 -4.36 18.68
N MET A 418 -1.97 -3.94 17.83
CA MET A 418 -2.18 -4.59 16.55
C MET A 418 -0.96 -4.45 15.63
N VAL A 419 -0.38 -3.26 15.50
CA VAL A 419 0.86 -3.07 14.73
C VAL A 419 1.99 -3.97 15.24
N THR A 420 2.06 -4.17 16.56
CA THR A 420 3.03 -5.10 17.18
C THR A 420 2.76 -6.56 16.76
N SER A 421 1.50 -6.99 16.76
CA SER A 421 1.11 -8.35 16.36
C SER A 421 1.50 -8.67 14.91
N TYR A 422 1.33 -7.74 13.97
CA TYR A 422 1.79 -7.90 12.57
C TYR A 422 3.30 -8.20 12.50
N GLU A 423 4.10 -7.44 13.24
CA GLU A 423 5.56 -7.63 13.28
C GLU A 423 5.94 -8.95 13.96
N GLU A 424 5.26 -9.36 15.03
CA GLU A 424 5.48 -10.64 15.71
C GLU A 424 5.17 -11.83 14.80
N ILE A 425 4.05 -11.78 14.06
CA ILE A 425 3.68 -12.78 13.06
C ILE A 425 4.72 -12.83 11.94
N ALA A 426 5.09 -11.69 11.37
CA ALA A 426 6.09 -11.62 10.29
C ALA A 426 7.43 -12.22 10.72
N LYS A 427 7.90 -11.89 11.92
CA LYS A 427 9.15 -12.37 12.51
C LYS A 427 9.13 -13.87 12.79
N GLU A 428 8.05 -14.37 13.39
CA GLU A 428 7.94 -15.81 13.71
C GLU A 428 7.78 -16.65 12.45
N ALA A 429 7.00 -16.17 11.47
CA ALA A 429 6.92 -16.78 10.15
C ALA A 429 8.28 -16.81 9.45
N ALA A 430 9.07 -15.72 9.53
CA ALA A 430 10.43 -15.68 8.98
C ALA A 430 11.36 -16.71 9.63
N ARG A 431 11.29 -16.85 10.97
CA ARG A 431 12.06 -17.87 11.72
C ARG A 431 11.75 -19.29 11.24
N LEU A 432 10.50 -19.54 10.84
CA LEU A 432 10.00 -20.82 10.35
C LEU A 432 10.04 -20.95 8.83
N GLN A 433 10.57 -19.95 8.11
CA GLN A 433 10.57 -19.90 6.65
C GLN A 433 9.17 -20.10 6.06
N LEU A 434 8.22 -19.28 6.51
CA LEU A 434 6.85 -19.18 6.03
C LEU A 434 6.62 -17.80 5.40
N LEU A 435 5.99 -17.79 4.22
CA LEU A 435 5.47 -16.59 3.60
C LEU A 435 4.26 -16.06 4.38
N VAL A 436 4.00 -14.75 4.30
CA VAL A 436 2.86 -14.10 4.94
C VAL A 436 2.15 -13.20 3.94
N ASP A 437 0.83 -13.28 3.95
CA ASP A 437 -0.10 -12.38 3.30
C ASP A 437 -1.10 -11.88 4.34
N PHE A 438 -1.34 -10.58 4.42
CA PHE A 438 -2.20 -9.96 5.44
C PHE A 438 -3.49 -9.41 4.82
N HIS A 439 -4.63 -9.96 5.23
CA HIS A 439 -6.00 -9.52 4.87
C HIS A 439 -6.71 -8.89 6.07
N GLY A 440 -7.80 -8.16 5.83
CA GLY A 440 -8.45 -7.34 6.86
C GLY A 440 -7.45 -6.36 7.49
N ALA A 441 -6.57 -5.81 6.65
CA ALA A 441 -5.34 -5.13 7.03
C ALA A 441 -5.30 -3.66 6.61
N TYR A 442 -4.48 -2.86 7.27
CA TYR A 442 -4.12 -1.52 6.78
C TYR A 442 -3.00 -1.62 5.72
N LYS A 443 -2.64 -0.48 5.09
CA LYS A 443 -1.56 -0.38 4.10
C LYS A 443 -0.21 -0.95 4.59
N PRO A 444 0.71 -1.38 3.71
CA PRO A 444 1.94 -2.11 4.09
C PRO A 444 2.84 -1.39 5.11
N SER A 445 2.89 -0.06 5.07
CA SER A 445 3.61 0.81 6.03
C SER A 445 5.09 0.44 6.26
N GLY A 446 5.71 -0.20 5.25
CA GLY A 446 7.13 -0.54 5.23
C GLY A 446 7.49 -1.92 5.80
N LEU A 447 6.52 -2.67 6.37
CA LEU A 447 6.80 -3.96 7.01
C LEU A 447 7.45 -4.97 6.05
N GLN A 448 7.08 -4.94 4.77
CA GLN A 448 7.63 -5.79 3.70
C GLN A 448 9.10 -5.55 3.39
N ARG A 449 9.66 -4.38 3.74
CA ARG A 449 11.10 -4.15 3.62
C ARG A 449 11.85 -4.76 4.80
N THR A 450 11.33 -4.56 6.00
CA THR A 450 11.91 -5.10 7.24
C THR A 450 11.85 -6.63 7.26
N TYR A 451 10.72 -7.19 6.83
CA TYR A 451 10.43 -8.62 6.76
C TYR A 451 9.98 -9.00 5.35
N PRO A 452 10.91 -9.29 4.43
CA PRO A 452 10.60 -9.60 3.03
C PRO A 452 9.78 -10.88 2.82
N ASN A 453 9.53 -11.69 3.86
CA ASN A 453 8.61 -12.82 3.77
C ASN A 453 7.13 -12.41 3.82
N VAL A 454 6.84 -11.16 4.22
CA VAL A 454 5.52 -10.56 4.06
C VAL A 454 5.39 -10.08 2.63
N LEU A 455 4.76 -10.89 1.78
CA LEU A 455 4.74 -10.69 0.34
C LEU A 455 3.61 -9.77 -0.11
N ASN A 456 2.49 -9.76 0.60
CA ASN A 456 1.34 -8.96 0.19
C ASN A 456 0.46 -8.52 1.36
N PHE A 457 -0.41 -7.54 1.06
CA PHE A 457 -1.35 -6.93 1.99
C PHE A 457 -2.63 -6.59 1.21
N GLU A 458 -3.79 -6.84 1.79
CA GLU A 458 -5.07 -6.38 1.24
C GLU A 458 -5.19 -4.86 1.44
N GLY A 459 -5.93 -4.40 2.47
CA GLY A 459 -6.15 -2.97 2.74
C GLY A 459 -6.55 -2.19 1.48
N VAL A 460 -7.32 -2.85 0.62
CA VAL A 460 -7.72 -2.38 -0.71
C VAL A 460 -9.06 -3.01 -0.99
N LYS A 461 -9.99 -2.26 -1.57
CA LYS A 461 -11.25 -2.84 -2.04
C LYS A 461 -10.96 -3.70 -3.28
N GLY A 462 -10.72 -4.99 -3.07
CA GLY A 462 -10.24 -5.94 -4.08
C GLY A 462 -11.35 -6.61 -4.90
N ALA A 463 -10.98 -7.52 -5.79
CA ALA A 463 -11.89 -8.23 -6.68
C ALA A 463 -12.96 -9.03 -5.93
N GLU A 464 -12.69 -9.50 -4.71
CA GLU A 464 -13.70 -10.14 -3.86
C GLU A 464 -14.99 -9.34 -3.72
N ASN A 465 -14.91 -8.00 -3.72
CA ASN A 465 -16.08 -7.13 -3.66
C ASN A 465 -17.02 -7.28 -4.87
N ASN A 466 -16.58 -7.85 -6.00
CA ASN A 466 -17.48 -8.22 -7.12
C ASN A 466 -18.57 -9.22 -6.71
N LYS A 467 -18.38 -9.96 -5.60
CA LYS A 467 -19.34 -10.92 -5.07
C LYS A 467 -20.54 -10.25 -4.40
N TRP A 468 -20.42 -8.99 -3.95
CA TRP A 468 -21.46 -8.25 -3.20
C TRP A 468 -21.62 -6.76 -3.54
N SER A 469 -20.84 -6.20 -4.47
CA SER A 469 -20.84 -4.78 -4.80
C SER A 469 -20.51 -4.53 -6.28
N ASP A 470 -20.94 -3.39 -6.81
CA ASP A 470 -20.61 -2.85 -8.12
C ASP A 470 -19.55 -1.73 -8.06
N ASN A 471 -18.91 -1.52 -6.91
CA ASN A 471 -17.93 -0.45 -6.74
C ASN A 471 -16.58 -0.74 -7.43
N ILE A 472 -16.27 -2.01 -7.71
CA ILE A 472 -14.97 -2.43 -8.27
C ILE A 472 -15.01 -2.36 -9.79
N ASN A 473 -15.16 -1.14 -10.27
CA ASN A 473 -15.27 -0.82 -11.69
C ASN A 473 -13.92 -0.34 -12.26
N PRO A 474 -13.79 -0.19 -13.59
CA PRO A 474 -12.58 0.33 -14.24
C PRO A 474 -12.04 1.65 -13.66
N ASP A 475 -12.89 2.57 -13.22
CA ASP A 475 -12.46 3.85 -12.62
C ASP A 475 -11.76 3.60 -11.27
N HIS A 476 -12.31 2.70 -10.44
CA HIS A 476 -11.68 2.27 -9.18
C HIS A 476 -10.33 1.58 -9.43
N ASN A 477 -10.29 0.67 -10.42
CA ASN A 477 -9.08 -0.05 -10.82
C ASN A 477 -7.97 0.89 -11.33
N LEU A 478 -8.35 2.08 -11.81
CA LEU A 478 -7.45 3.14 -12.24
C LEU A 478 -7.26 4.25 -11.21
N THR A 479 -7.86 4.12 -10.03
CA THR A 479 -7.63 5.03 -8.90
C THR A 479 -6.61 4.41 -7.92
N ILE A 480 -6.78 3.14 -7.59
CA ILE A 480 -5.94 2.46 -6.59
C ILE A 480 -4.44 2.37 -6.95
N PRO A 481 -3.99 2.30 -8.22
CA PRO A 481 -2.56 2.29 -8.55
C PRO A 481 -1.84 3.59 -8.18
N PHE A 482 -2.57 4.70 -8.17
CA PHE A 482 -2.03 6.04 -7.91
C PHE A 482 -2.06 6.40 -6.42
N ILE A 483 -2.86 5.69 -5.63
CA ILE A 483 -3.10 6.04 -4.22
C ILE A 483 -2.69 4.87 -3.31
N ARG A 484 -3.48 3.80 -3.26
CA ARG A 484 -3.21 2.64 -2.39
C ARG A 484 -1.90 1.93 -2.73
N MET A 485 -1.62 1.71 -4.01
CA MET A 485 -0.41 0.99 -4.45
C MET A 485 0.88 1.80 -4.25
N ALA A 486 0.79 3.13 -4.26
CA ALA A 486 1.92 4.00 -3.94
C ALA A 486 2.44 3.82 -2.50
N ALA A 487 1.60 3.29 -1.58
CA ALA A 487 2.01 2.90 -0.23
C ALA A 487 2.66 1.50 -0.14
N GLY A 488 2.70 0.74 -1.24
CA GLY A 488 3.28 -0.59 -1.34
C GLY A 488 2.34 -1.63 -1.97
N PRO A 489 2.75 -2.92 -2.04
CA PRO A 489 2.02 -3.96 -2.74
C PRO A 489 0.59 -4.12 -2.23
N MET A 490 -0.28 -4.62 -3.10
CA MET A 490 -1.70 -4.82 -2.80
C MET A 490 -2.21 -6.16 -3.36
N ASP A 491 -2.86 -6.95 -2.51
CA ASP A 491 -3.55 -8.16 -2.92
C ASP A 491 -4.96 -7.84 -3.41
N TYR A 492 -5.05 -7.32 -4.64
CA TYR A 492 -6.33 -7.02 -5.27
C TYR A 492 -7.09 -8.30 -5.67
N THR A 493 -6.40 -9.43 -5.88
CA THR A 493 -6.95 -10.70 -6.36
C THR A 493 -7.52 -10.73 -7.81
N PRO A 494 -6.74 -10.33 -8.85
CA PRO A 494 -7.23 -10.25 -10.23
C PRO A 494 -7.42 -11.63 -10.90
N GLY A 495 -7.83 -11.60 -12.17
CA GLY A 495 -7.83 -12.79 -13.03
C GLY A 495 -9.21 -13.42 -13.25
N ALA A 496 -10.29 -12.65 -13.09
CA ALA A 496 -11.63 -13.11 -13.44
C ALA A 496 -11.72 -13.41 -14.94
N MET A 497 -12.29 -14.56 -15.31
CA MET A 497 -12.49 -14.93 -16.71
C MET A 497 -13.93 -14.66 -17.19
N VAL A 498 -14.86 -14.47 -16.25
CA VAL A 498 -16.19 -13.95 -16.55
C VAL A 498 -16.13 -12.42 -16.45
N ASN A 499 -16.30 -11.74 -17.58
CA ASN A 499 -16.11 -10.30 -17.69
C ASN A 499 -17.39 -9.65 -18.23
N ALA A 500 -17.73 -8.46 -17.74
CA ALA A 500 -18.95 -7.78 -18.11
C ALA A 500 -18.78 -6.26 -18.26
N GLY A 501 -19.44 -5.68 -19.26
CA GLY A 501 -19.61 -4.24 -19.35
C GLY A 501 -20.59 -3.72 -18.27
N LYS A 502 -20.65 -2.39 -18.09
CA LYS A 502 -21.45 -1.72 -17.05
C LYS A 502 -22.91 -2.18 -16.94
N ARG A 503 -23.54 -2.57 -18.06
CA ARG A 503 -24.96 -2.96 -18.11
C ARG A 503 -25.19 -4.43 -17.79
N GLU A 504 -24.18 -5.27 -17.96
CA GLU A 504 -24.29 -6.73 -17.87
C GLU A 504 -23.74 -7.27 -16.55
N PHE A 505 -22.95 -6.45 -15.85
CA PHE A 505 -22.44 -6.77 -14.54
C PHE A 505 -23.58 -7.14 -13.58
N ALA A 506 -23.40 -8.26 -12.90
CA ALA A 506 -24.33 -8.73 -11.89
C ALA A 506 -23.54 -9.25 -10.69
N ILE A 507 -23.95 -8.77 -9.53
CA ILE A 507 -23.43 -9.21 -8.23
C ILE A 507 -23.83 -10.67 -8.01
N ARG A 508 -22.82 -11.55 -7.87
CA ARG A 508 -23.02 -13.00 -7.68
C ARG A 508 -21.98 -13.54 -6.73
N TRP A 509 -22.43 -14.13 -5.63
CA TRP A 509 -21.53 -14.68 -4.62
C TRP A 509 -20.72 -15.89 -5.12
N GLU A 510 -21.38 -16.91 -5.67
CA GLU A 510 -20.73 -18.19 -6.03
C GLU A 510 -20.17 -18.22 -7.45
N ARG A 511 -20.50 -17.22 -8.27
CA ARG A 511 -20.06 -17.08 -9.67
C ARG A 511 -19.85 -15.60 -10.01
N PRO A 512 -18.94 -14.93 -9.28
CA PRO A 512 -18.68 -13.52 -9.51
C PRO A 512 -18.16 -13.28 -10.94
N MET A 513 -18.18 -12.02 -11.35
CA MET A 513 -17.64 -11.55 -12.62
C MET A 513 -16.93 -10.23 -12.39
N SER A 514 -15.96 -9.87 -13.20
CA SER A 514 -15.36 -8.53 -13.13
C SER A 514 -16.13 -7.55 -14.01
N GLN A 515 -16.10 -6.27 -13.64
CA GLN A 515 -16.42 -5.19 -14.58
C GLN A 515 -15.23 -4.89 -15.51
N GLY A 516 -15.51 -4.50 -16.74
CA GLY A 516 -14.51 -4.29 -17.78
C GLY A 516 -14.27 -5.56 -18.61
N THR A 517 -13.21 -5.56 -19.42
CA THR A 517 -12.92 -6.64 -20.37
C THR A 517 -11.98 -7.71 -19.83
N ARG A 518 -11.83 -8.83 -20.57
CA ARG A 518 -10.80 -9.84 -20.34
C ARG A 518 -9.41 -9.23 -20.26
N CYS A 519 -9.08 -8.35 -21.19
CA CYS A 519 -7.74 -7.77 -21.26
C CYS A 519 -7.49 -6.74 -20.16
N HIS A 520 -8.54 -6.12 -19.60
CA HIS A 520 -8.42 -5.32 -18.37
C HIS A 520 -7.95 -6.20 -17.19
N GLN A 521 -8.51 -7.40 -17.02
CA GLN A 521 -8.06 -8.35 -15.99
C GLN A 521 -6.62 -8.85 -16.23
N VAL A 522 -6.25 -9.15 -17.47
CA VAL A 522 -4.88 -9.61 -17.78
C VAL A 522 -3.85 -8.49 -17.56
N ALA A 523 -4.19 -7.24 -17.90
CA ALA A 523 -3.31 -6.09 -17.71
C ALA A 523 -2.92 -5.87 -16.24
N MET A 524 -3.79 -6.22 -15.28
CA MET A 524 -3.51 -6.11 -13.85
C MET A 524 -2.28 -6.91 -13.40
N TYR A 525 -1.92 -8.00 -14.09
CA TYR A 525 -0.72 -8.79 -13.78
C TYR A 525 0.59 -8.05 -14.11
N VAL A 526 0.52 -6.99 -14.92
CA VAL A 526 1.66 -6.08 -15.17
C VAL A 526 1.48 -4.77 -14.42
N VAL A 527 0.25 -4.26 -14.32
CA VAL A 527 -0.01 -2.95 -13.69
C VAL A 527 0.13 -3.01 -12.17
N TYR A 528 -0.46 -4.02 -11.52
CA TYR A 528 -0.50 -4.10 -10.06
C TYR A 528 0.75 -4.75 -9.46
N GLU A 529 1.16 -4.23 -8.31
CA GLU A 529 2.32 -4.69 -7.57
C GLU A 529 1.89 -5.72 -6.53
N ALA A 530 2.11 -7.00 -6.84
CA ALA A 530 1.70 -8.11 -6.00
C ALA A 530 2.72 -9.26 -6.10
N PRO A 531 3.74 -9.33 -5.23
CA PRO A 531 4.71 -10.44 -5.22
C PRO A 531 4.09 -11.82 -5.07
N LEU A 532 2.98 -11.91 -4.34
CA LEU A 532 2.10 -13.07 -4.28
C LEU A 532 0.77 -12.67 -4.92
N GLN A 533 0.51 -13.13 -6.15
CA GLN A 533 -0.63 -12.64 -6.94
C GLN A 533 -1.66 -13.73 -7.22
N MET A 534 -2.91 -13.49 -6.86
CA MET A 534 -3.96 -14.47 -7.09
C MET A 534 -4.34 -14.59 -8.57
N MET A 535 -4.77 -15.79 -8.93
CA MET A 535 -5.62 -16.12 -10.07
C MET A 535 -6.96 -16.53 -9.48
N CYS A 536 -7.92 -15.59 -9.44
CA CYS A 536 -9.12 -15.72 -8.61
C CYS A 536 -10.19 -16.68 -9.15
N GLU A 537 -10.17 -17.00 -10.44
CA GLU A 537 -11.21 -17.81 -11.07
C GLU A 537 -11.03 -19.33 -10.82
N SER A 538 -12.12 -20.07 -10.92
CA SER A 538 -12.10 -21.53 -10.80
C SER A 538 -11.25 -22.18 -11.90
N PRO A 539 -10.48 -23.24 -11.58
CA PRO A 539 -9.78 -24.07 -12.56
C PRO A 539 -10.69 -24.56 -13.71
N SER A 540 -11.96 -24.86 -13.44
CA SER A 540 -12.93 -25.28 -14.46
C SER A 540 -13.19 -24.22 -15.54
N ILE A 541 -13.14 -22.93 -15.20
CA ILE A 541 -13.27 -21.84 -16.17
C ILE A 541 -11.91 -21.55 -16.78
N TYR A 542 -10.83 -21.52 -16.00
CA TYR A 542 -9.48 -21.32 -16.54
C TYR A 542 -9.11 -22.33 -17.63
N LEU A 543 -9.44 -23.61 -17.45
CA LEU A 543 -9.20 -24.65 -18.45
C LEU A 543 -9.99 -24.45 -19.76
N LYS A 544 -11.07 -23.67 -19.75
CA LYS A 544 -11.77 -23.25 -20.98
C LYS A 544 -11.09 -22.05 -21.66
N GLU A 545 -10.29 -21.30 -20.91
CA GLU A 545 -9.63 -20.06 -21.30
C GLU A 545 -8.11 -20.24 -21.30
N GLN A 546 -7.63 -21.42 -21.69
CA GLN A 546 -6.22 -21.83 -21.55
C GLN A 546 -5.25 -20.85 -22.22
N GLU A 547 -5.59 -20.24 -23.36
CA GLU A 547 -4.73 -19.24 -24.01
C GLU A 547 -4.50 -18.00 -23.12
N THR A 548 -5.51 -17.60 -22.34
CA THR A 548 -5.37 -16.52 -21.35
C THR A 548 -4.55 -16.99 -20.15
N VAL A 549 -4.75 -18.22 -19.66
CA VAL A 549 -3.97 -18.80 -18.56
C VAL A 549 -2.49 -18.83 -18.92
N ASP A 550 -2.17 -19.37 -20.10
CA ASP A 550 -0.80 -19.44 -20.63
C ASP A 550 -0.17 -18.05 -20.73
N PHE A 551 -0.95 -17.03 -21.13
CA PHE A 551 -0.46 -15.65 -21.16
C PHE A 551 -0.16 -15.13 -19.75
N ILE A 552 -1.09 -15.29 -18.79
CA ILE A 552 -0.94 -14.80 -17.42
C ILE A 552 0.26 -15.46 -16.73
N THR A 553 0.42 -16.77 -16.87
CA THR A 553 1.46 -17.51 -16.14
C THR A 553 2.88 -17.15 -16.59
N GLU A 554 3.05 -16.67 -17.82
CA GLU A 554 4.32 -16.13 -18.34
C GLU A 554 4.72 -14.75 -17.77
N ILE A 555 3.82 -14.04 -17.08
CA ILE A 555 4.08 -12.73 -16.46
C ILE A 555 4.71 -12.92 -15.07
N PRO A 556 5.87 -12.32 -14.75
CA PRO A 556 6.47 -12.41 -13.42
C PRO A 556 5.71 -11.55 -12.40
N THR A 557 5.88 -11.83 -11.11
CA THR A 557 5.29 -11.03 -10.01
C THR A 557 6.29 -10.06 -9.38
N VAL A 558 7.54 -10.07 -9.84
CA VAL A 558 8.64 -9.20 -9.40
C VAL A 558 9.41 -8.68 -10.60
N TRP A 559 9.97 -7.48 -10.45
CA TRP A 559 10.44 -6.64 -11.53
C TRP A 559 11.80 -6.06 -11.18
N ASP A 560 12.66 -5.94 -12.17
CA ASP A 560 13.96 -5.29 -11.99
C ASP A 560 13.86 -3.77 -12.17
N GLU A 561 12.86 -3.31 -12.93
CA GLU A 561 12.67 -1.91 -13.31
C GLU A 561 11.23 -1.66 -13.76
N THR A 562 10.67 -0.51 -13.39
CA THR A 562 9.36 -0.03 -13.82
C THR A 562 9.47 1.32 -14.52
N ARG A 563 8.70 1.50 -15.59
CA ARG A 563 8.56 2.76 -16.33
C ARG A 563 7.10 3.04 -16.62
N VAL A 564 6.61 4.19 -16.18
CA VAL A 564 5.26 4.63 -16.54
C VAL A 564 5.32 5.35 -17.89
N ILE A 565 4.50 4.92 -18.83
CA ILE A 565 4.46 5.46 -20.19
C ILE A 565 3.39 6.54 -20.31
N GLU A 566 2.17 6.21 -19.87
CA GLU A 566 1.00 7.08 -19.91
C GLU A 566 0.26 6.93 -18.58
N ALA A 567 -0.17 8.03 -17.97
CA ALA A 567 -0.81 7.98 -16.67
C ALA A 567 -1.82 9.12 -16.52
N LYS A 568 -3.03 8.77 -16.11
CA LYS A 568 -4.02 9.73 -15.63
C LYS A 568 -4.92 9.05 -14.61
N ILE A 569 -4.91 9.55 -13.37
CA ILE A 569 -5.67 8.94 -12.27
C ILE A 569 -7.16 8.84 -12.61
N GLY A 570 -7.74 7.65 -12.37
CA GLY A 570 -9.15 7.34 -12.66
C GLY A 570 -9.48 7.16 -14.15
N ASP A 571 -8.55 7.48 -15.06
CA ASP A 571 -8.79 7.53 -16.51
C ASP A 571 -8.03 6.43 -17.27
N TYR A 572 -6.71 6.31 -17.08
CA TYR A 572 -5.87 5.29 -17.72
C TYR A 572 -4.50 5.17 -17.08
N LEU A 573 -3.86 4.01 -17.28
CA LEU A 573 -2.48 3.76 -16.90
C LEU A 573 -1.85 2.79 -17.89
N VAL A 574 -0.63 3.11 -18.36
CA VAL A 574 0.22 2.24 -19.17
C VAL A 574 1.60 2.19 -18.53
N VAL A 575 2.03 0.99 -18.14
CA VAL A 575 3.35 0.74 -17.54
C VAL A 575 4.12 -0.28 -18.35
N ALA A 576 5.44 -0.11 -18.41
CA ALA A 576 6.38 -1.10 -18.90
C ALA A 576 7.28 -1.54 -17.72
N ARG A 577 7.39 -2.85 -17.49
CA ARG A 577 8.23 -3.42 -16.44
C ARG A 577 9.22 -4.42 -17.03
N ARG A 578 10.45 -4.44 -16.51
CA ARG A 578 11.52 -5.34 -16.99
C ARG A 578 11.75 -6.47 -16.00
N LYS A 579 12.02 -7.67 -16.50
CA LYS A 579 12.55 -8.78 -15.71
C LYS A 579 13.66 -9.48 -16.50
N GLY A 580 14.89 -9.44 -15.98
CA GLY A 580 16.08 -9.84 -16.74
C GLY A 580 16.21 -8.99 -18.00
N SER A 581 16.25 -9.66 -19.15
CA SER A 581 16.25 -9.03 -20.49
C SER A 581 14.85 -8.78 -21.04
N ASP A 582 13.82 -9.38 -20.46
CA ASP A 582 12.46 -9.37 -20.98
C ASP A 582 11.68 -8.15 -20.47
N TRP A 583 10.77 -7.66 -21.29
CA TRP A 583 9.89 -6.54 -20.95
C TRP A 583 8.43 -6.94 -21.01
N TYR A 584 7.63 -6.31 -20.17
CA TYR A 584 6.20 -6.53 -20.05
C TYR A 584 5.51 -5.17 -20.08
N ILE A 585 4.48 -5.02 -20.90
CA ILE A 585 3.71 -3.77 -20.98
C ILE A 585 2.27 -4.09 -20.64
N GLY A 586 1.69 -3.37 -19.70
CA GLY A 586 0.27 -3.49 -19.36
C GLY A 586 -0.38 -2.13 -19.41
N GLY A 587 -1.62 -2.09 -19.89
CA GLY A 587 -2.40 -0.87 -19.78
C GLY A 587 -3.90 -1.11 -19.66
N MET A 588 -4.55 -0.18 -18.98
CA MET A 588 -5.97 -0.20 -18.68
C MET A 588 -6.59 1.17 -18.96
N THR A 589 -7.88 1.18 -19.30
CA THR A 589 -8.68 2.40 -19.43
C THR A 589 -9.95 2.32 -18.61
N ASP A 590 -10.46 3.49 -18.26
CA ASP A 590 -11.77 3.73 -17.65
C ASP A 590 -12.91 3.32 -18.60
N TRP A 591 -14.13 3.74 -18.31
CA TRP A 591 -15.26 3.51 -19.23
C TRP A 591 -15.17 4.26 -20.56
N SER A 592 -14.09 5.01 -20.83
CA SER A 592 -13.84 5.64 -22.13
C SER A 592 -12.92 4.77 -22.97
N ALA A 593 -13.33 4.42 -24.20
CA ALA A 593 -12.43 3.75 -25.15
C ALA A 593 -11.26 4.68 -25.53
N ARG A 594 -10.05 4.13 -25.62
CA ARG A 594 -8.81 4.92 -25.82
C ARG A 594 -7.87 4.28 -26.82
N LYS A 595 -6.95 5.09 -27.33
CA LYS A 595 -5.88 4.65 -28.23
C LYS A 595 -4.56 5.17 -27.70
N PHE A 596 -3.54 4.31 -27.73
CA PHE A 596 -2.18 4.67 -27.34
C PHE A 596 -1.20 4.35 -28.46
N ASP A 597 -0.27 5.27 -28.68
CA ASP A 597 0.93 5.06 -29.50
C ASP A 597 2.13 4.91 -28.54
N ILE A 598 2.45 3.68 -28.17
CA ILE A 598 3.43 3.39 -27.12
C ILE A 598 4.85 3.42 -27.73
N PRO A 599 5.73 4.33 -27.28
CA PRO A 599 7.10 4.38 -27.75
C PRO A 599 7.93 3.26 -27.11
N LEU A 600 8.80 2.62 -27.89
CA LEU A 600 9.58 1.45 -27.45
C LEU A 600 11.09 1.72 -27.33
N HIS A 601 11.48 2.98 -27.20
CA HIS A 601 12.88 3.42 -27.13
C HIS A 601 13.66 2.84 -25.93
N PHE A 602 12.97 2.24 -24.96
CA PHE A 602 13.55 1.57 -23.81
C PHE A 602 14.10 0.17 -24.10
N LEU A 603 13.76 -0.41 -25.27
CA LEU A 603 14.27 -1.70 -25.70
C LEU A 603 15.72 -1.60 -26.21
N SER A 604 16.53 -2.62 -25.94
CA SER A 604 17.94 -2.67 -26.35
C SER A 604 18.23 -3.50 -27.60
N GLY A 605 17.21 -4.14 -28.21
CA GLY A 605 17.36 -5.10 -29.30
C GLY A 605 16.07 -5.43 -30.04
N SER A 606 15.98 -6.64 -30.59
CA SER A 606 14.76 -7.20 -31.17
C SER A 606 14.11 -8.19 -30.21
N TYR A 607 12.78 -8.16 -30.16
CA TYR A 607 11.98 -8.94 -29.23
C TYR A 607 10.91 -9.73 -29.98
N ASP A 608 10.58 -10.93 -29.52
CA ASP A 608 9.31 -11.58 -29.83
C ASP A 608 8.24 -11.02 -28.91
N ALA A 609 7.26 -10.35 -29.49
CA ALA A 609 6.14 -9.74 -28.79
C ALA A 609 4.91 -10.65 -28.90
N LYS A 610 4.43 -11.16 -27.76
CA LYS A 610 3.11 -11.77 -27.59
C LYS A 610 2.19 -10.72 -27.00
N ILE A 611 1.16 -10.31 -27.73
CA ILE A 611 0.31 -9.16 -27.40
C ILE A 611 -1.12 -9.67 -27.26
N ILE A 612 -1.75 -9.40 -26.12
CA ILE A 612 -3.18 -9.63 -25.89
C ILE A 612 -3.90 -8.29 -25.80
N THR A 613 -4.92 -8.09 -26.62
CA THR A 613 -5.72 -6.86 -26.70
C THR A 613 -7.20 -7.16 -26.74
N ASP A 614 -8.02 -6.19 -26.35
CA ASP A 614 -9.47 -6.25 -26.54
C ASP A 614 -9.83 -6.63 -27.98
N GLY A 615 -10.78 -7.55 -28.11
CA GLY A 615 -11.33 -7.96 -29.39
C GLY A 615 -12.20 -6.86 -30.00
N MET A 616 -12.48 -6.99 -31.30
CA MET A 616 -13.25 -5.98 -32.03
C MET A 616 -14.66 -5.76 -31.45
N ASN A 617 -15.20 -6.70 -30.70
CA ASN A 617 -16.53 -6.65 -30.11
C ASN A 617 -16.49 -6.60 -28.57
N ALA A 618 -15.35 -6.31 -27.95
CA ALA A 618 -15.20 -6.30 -26.49
C ALA A 618 -16.19 -5.37 -25.76
N GLU A 619 -16.66 -4.29 -26.40
CA GLU A 619 -17.71 -3.43 -25.83
C GLU A 619 -19.08 -4.13 -25.71
N ARG A 620 -19.32 -5.18 -26.50
CA ARG A 620 -20.58 -5.96 -26.53
C ARG A 620 -20.44 -7.34 -25.92
N TYR A 621 -19.23 -7.87 -25.89
CA TYR A 621 -18.89 -9.16 -25.30
C TYR A 621 -17.55 -8.99 -24.61
N ALA A 622 -17.56 -8.61 -23.34
CA ALA A 622 -16.38 -8.18 -22.61
C ALA A 622 -15.26 -9.22 -22.52
N GLU A 623 -15.57 -10.49 -22.75
CA GLU A 623 -14.61 -11.58 -22.85
C GLU A 623 -13.90 -11.65 -24.22
N ASP A 624 -14.31 -10.89 -25.23
CA ASP A 624 -13.70 -10.88 -26.57
C ASP A 624 -12.27 -10.30 -26.52
N TYR A 625 -11.28 -11.09 -26.93
CA TYR A 625 -9.88 -10.71 -27.00
C TYR A 625 -9.21 -11.25 -28.26
N HIS A 626 -8.04 -10.70 -28.57
CA HIS A 626 -7.18 -11.18 -29.64
C HIS A 626 -5.74 -11.30 -29.14
N ILE A 627 -5.06 -12.39 -29.51
CA ILE A 627 -3.63 -12.57 -29.30
C ILE A 627 -2.93 -12.50 -30.66
N GLU A 628 -1.92 -11.63 -30.76
CA GLU A 628 -1.00 -11.59 -31.90
C GLU A 628 0.45 -11.83 -31.45
N VAL A 629 1.25 -12.44 -32.33
CA VAL A 629 2.69 -12.60 -32.14
C VAL A 629 3.42 -11.92 -33.29
N LYS A 630 4.36 -11.02 -32.97
CA LYS A 630 5.19 -10.33 -33.97
C LYS A 630 6.56 -9.98 -33.41
N THR A 631 7.52 -9.73 -34.30
CA THR A 631 8.81 -9.18 -33.89
C THR A 631 8.73 -7.67 -33.78
N ILE A 632 9.31 -7.11 -32.72
CA ILE A 632 9.33 -5.68 -32.43
C ILE A 632 10.76 -5.24 -32.06
N LYS A 633 11.14 -4.02 -32.42
CA LYS A 633 12.40 -3.36 -32.05
C LYS A 633 12.16 -1.98 -31.45
N LYS A 634 13.21 -1.38 -30.90
CA LYS A 634 13.17 -0.07 -30.21
C LYS A 634 12.61 1.11 -31.01
N ASP A 635 12.76 1.07 -32.35
CA ASP A 635 12.34 2.16 -33.24
C ASP A 635 10.90 1.98 -33.74
N ASP A 636 10.25 0.87 -33.39
CA ASP A 636 8.85 0.65 -33.69
C ASP A 636 7.95 1.41 -32.70
N GLN A 637 6.68 1.58 -33.08
CA GLN A 637 5.63 2.07 -32.19
C GLN A 637 4.55 1.01 -32.06
N LEU A 638 4.14 0.74 -30.83
CA LEU A 638 3.07 -0.19 -30.55
C LEU A 638 1.75 0.58 -30.43
N ARG A 639 0.89 0.42 -31.44
CA ARG A 639 -0.44 1.03 -31.47
C ARG A 639 -1.46 0.09 -30.83
N ILE A 640 -2.10 0.53 -29.76
CA ILE A 640 -3.12 -0.25 -29.06
C ILE A 640 -4.44 0.52 -29.03
N ASN A 641 -5.55 -0.18 -29.28
CA ASN A 641 -6.90 0.33 -29.05
C ASN A 641 -7.47 -0.43 -27.84
N LEU A 642 -8.01 0.29 -26.87
CA LEU A 642 -8.70 -0.27 -25.72
C LEU A 642 -10.19 0.00 -25.88
N ALA A 643 -11.01 -1.02 -25.61
CA ALA A 643 -12.44 -0.86 -25.49
C ALA A 643 -12.80 -0.08 -24.21
N SER A 644 -14.07 0.30 -24.06
CA SER A 644 -14.59 0.85 -22.79
C SER A 644 -14.40 -0.16 -21.64
N GLY A 645 -13.76 0.27 -20.55
CA GLY A 645 -13.37 -0.60 -19.43
C GLY A 645 -12.31 -1.65 -19.83
N GLY A 646 -11.57 -1.36 -20.90
CA GLY A 646 -10.68 -2.29 -21.57
C GLY A 646 -9.25 -2.29 -21.06
N GLY A 647 -8.41 -3.06 -21.74
CA GLY A 647 -7.00 -3.19 -21.41
C GLY A 647 -6.20 -3.94 -22.47
N PHE A 648 -4.90 -4.09 -22.19
CA PHE A 648 -4.01 -4.93 -22.97
C PHE A 648 -2.81 -5.36 -22.12
N ALA A 649 -2.15 -6.45 -22.54
CA ALA A 649 -0.85 -6.83 -22.03
C ALA A 649 0.08 -7.29 -23.15
N VAL A 650 1.38 -7.13 -22.94
CA VAL A 650 2.42 -7.49 -23.89
C VAL A 650 3.55 -8.18 -23.15
N ILE A 651 4.00 -9.30 -23.68
CA ILE A 651 5.21 -10.01 -23.25
C ILE A 651 6.24 -9.86 -24.37
N LEU A 652 7.37 -9.23 -24.06
CA LEU A 652 8.50 -9.02 -24.96
C LEU A 652 9.66 -9.90 -24.52
N LYS A 653 9.87 -11.01 -25.23
CA LYS A 653 11.00 -11.91 -25.00
C LYS A 653 12.20 -11.49 -25.83
N SER A 654 13.35 -11.27 -25.19
CA SER A 654 14.58 -10.88 -25.89
C SER A 654 15.03 -11.99 -26.86
N LYS A 655 15.49 -11.61 -28.06
CA LYS A 655 16.10 -12.53 -29.03
C LYS A 655 17.63 -12.68 -28.90
N GLU A 656 18.23 -11.92 -27.99
CA GLU A 656 19.69 -11.83 -27.83
C GLU A 656 20.30 -12.99 -27.05
#